data_AF-A0A6L5HWB5-F1
#
_entry.id   AF-A0A6L5HWB5-F1
#
_cell.length_a   1.000
_cell.length_b   1.000
_cell.length_c   1.000
_cell.angle_alpha   90.00
_cell.angle_beta   90.00
_cell.angle_gamma   90.00
#
_symmetry.space_group_name_H-M   'P 1'
#
loop_
_entity.id
_entity.type
_entity.pdbx_description
1 polymer ?
#
loop_
_entity_poly.entity_id
_entity_poly.type
_entity_poly.pdbx_seq_one_letter_code
_entity_poly.pdbx_strand_id
1 'polypeptide(L)'
;MKKFFSNDELSYQIANAVLLANGAPLDGDPLSLACIKSVEFNEDSVVFSLPKTHRDCNRFMPILRKWCLIFETSTSVFLPFSIAGINDNKLLSFLQKAFAGIGLCVDVGWVNHRPEHGQWLVPESGLEPHSHPFDFLKLIESCDMGLIESMYGHSQLKGFEFSLEMVRLRKKQDVEDVAPCIWIDKVLLDPVTKHCFTRLNILSRSGMKYGVISAVVPNTDLQDSKKLTEWVLSRTTTVVDRKSLAALVKELLRAAFDQIDTQTWIRTEGWIRGEGGAIEGCACGQELLLAPGVDPDRFHMDIIAPKLSQIGTLSGWNDAVLAPVSQNLTLLGAIQLGLAGLMVDSVPGVSSCIFNFFGAAGRGKTLLLSTVAGLYGNSGAPGQSKPGQVGKPMIETFGATQRALQAKGRQTSLGPFLIDEIGSNSYGDLDTYIYETGNGLCHTKLNGNGDLLESPSKTLFVLTTGEVSIMSLVSRNAKQGIFDRGVDINVGGGDVSFEGEDTDDFAFLQDDVKKAVSAGISKEYGTVAPAFVEALLSEMKSQNWELELANKHHELADALPCYVSNGGADRVLWRFALALLAGEVALRNGVFSEQYVDGDDLFNGVVVCVHRWITTRWNHLFVLADVLTSQKRIPLSTPKSGLPLYRHKDQSGGMPTLMIAKEFLEDFFPGSNSLETISKRFKEDNLIFRFEAGRNTVGKEPYYHLRTEWLLEHQIAWSEERERFEVIQEPEM
;
A
#
# COMPACT_ATOMS: atom_id res chain seq x y z
N MET A 1 -17.79 17.20 22.96
CA MET A 1 -18.43 17.34 24.28
C MET A 1 -19.75 18.06 24.14
N LYS A 2 -20.71 17.78 25.02
CA LYS A 2 -22.04 18.42 25.01
C LYS A 2 -22.28 19.19 26.30
N LYS A 3 -22.65 20.47 26.18
CA LYS A 3 -22.78 21.40 27.31
C LYS A 3 -24.23 21.81 27.50
N PHE A 4 -24.67 21.81 28.75
CA PHE A 4 -26.03 22.17 29.15
C PHE A 4 -25.99 23.31 30.16
N PHE A 5 -26.77 24.35 29.89
CA PHE A 5 -26.88 25.55 30.72
C PHE A 5 -28.29 25.64 31.29
N SER A 6 -28.39 25.50 32.61
CA SER A 6 -29.63 25.62 33.34
C SER A 6 -29.99 27.09 33.58
N ASN A 7 -31.28 27.41 33.52
CA ASN A 7 -31.79 28.74 33.87
C ASN A 7 -31.59 29.05 35.37
N ASP A 8 -31.76 28.02 36.22
CA ASP A 8 -31.66 28.09 37.67
C ASP A 8 -30.49 27.26 38.20
N GLU A 9 -30.05 27.53 39.43
CA GLU A 9 -29.09 26.68 40.15
C GLU A 9 -29.65 25.26 40.32
N LEU A 10 -28.81 24.27 40.05
CA LEU A 10 -29.16 22.87 40.17
C LEU A 10 -29.40 22.53 41.63
N SER A 11 -30.51 21.84 41.91
CA SER A 11 -30.70 21.25 43.23
C SER A 11 -29.68 20.14 43.47
N TYR A 12 -29.37 19.84 44.74
CA TYR A 12 -28.48 18.74 45.11
C TYR A 12 -28.85 17.42 44.42
N GLN A 13 -30.15 17.12 44.32
CA GLN A 13 -30.65 15.90 43.66
C GLN A 13 -30.31 15.87 42.17
N ILE A 14 -30.45 16.99 41.48
CA ILE A 14 -30.10 17.11 40.06
C ILE A 14 -28.58 17.01 39.88
N ALA A 15 -27.80 17.77 40.65
CA ALA A 15 -26.34 17.75 40.58
C ALA A 15 -25.78 16.34 40.84
N ASN A 16 -26.31 15.63 41.84
CA ASN A 16 -25.93 14.24 42.12
C ASN A 16 -26.31 13.30 40.97
N ALA A 17 -27.49 13.45 40.39
CA ALA A 17 -27.91 12.64 39.23
C ALA A 17 -27.05 12.90 37.99
N VAL A 18 -26.63 14.15 37.74
CA VAL A 18 -25.71 14.49 36.66
C VAL A 18 -24.37 13.78 36.85
N LEU A 19 -23.82 13.78 38.07
CA LEU A 19 -22.57 13.06 38.37
C LEU A 19 -22.71 11.55 38.14
N LEU A 20 -23.82 10.93 38.53
CA LEU A 20 -24.08 9.51 38.27
C LEU A 20 -24.18 9.18 36.77
N ALA A 21 -24.55 10.14 35.94
CA ALA A 21 -24.51 10.04 34.48
C ALA A 21 -23.15 10.42 33.87
N ASN A 22 -22.09 10.54 34.69
CA ASN A 22 -20.74 10.98 34.34
C ASN A 22 -20.66 12.43 33.79
N GLY A 23 -21.62 13.29 34.12
CA GLY A 23 -21.53 14.71 33.79
C GLY A 23 -20.59 15.45 34.74
N ALA A 24 -19.82 16.41 34.24
CA ALA A 24 -18.94 17.26 35.01
C ALA A 24 -19.52 18.68 35.14
N PRO A 25 -19.57 19.27 36.34
CA PRO A 25 -19.92 20.68 36.49
C PRO A 25 -18.84 21.58 35.88
N LEU A 26 -19.27 22.63 35.16
CA LEU A 26 -18.40 23.65 34.56
C LEU A 26 -18.26 24.89 35.47
N ASP A 27 -19.12 25.00 36.48
CA ASP A 27 -19.17 26.06 37.47
C ASP A 27 -19.55 25.50 38.86
N GLY A 28 -19.56 26.35 39.88
CA GLY A 28 -19.88 25.96 41.26
C GLY A 28 -18.77 25.15 41.94
N ASP A 29 -19.11 24.53 43.07
CA ASP A 29 -18.21 23.63 43.81
C ASP A 29 -18.63 22.16 43.59
N PRO A 30 -17.81 21.35 42.90
CA PRO A 30 -18.11 19.94 42.64
C PRO A 30 -18.18 19.07 43.89
N LEU A 31 -17.54 19.46 44.99
CA LEU A 31 -17.51 18.66 46.22
C LEU A 31 -18.76 18.87 47.07
N SER A 32 -19.23 20.11 47.17
CA SER A 32 -20.46 20.45 47.90
C SER A 32 -21.72 20.41 47.04
N LEU A 33 -21.58 20.26 45.71
CA LEU A 33 -22.66 20.33 44.72
C LEU A 33 -23.49 21.61 44.79
N ALA A 34 -22.85 22.71 45.20
CA ALA A 34 -23.47 24.02 45.36
C ALA A 34 -23.06 24.98 44.24
N CYS A 35 -23.94 25.94 43.92
CA CYS A 35 -23.73 26.99 42.92
C CYS A 35 -23.51 26.49 41.49
N ILE A 36 -23.96 25.28 41.15
CA ILE A 36 -23.79 24.70 39.80
C ILE A 36 -24.97 25.12 38.91
N LYS A 37 -24.69 25.62 37.72
CA LYS A 37 -25.66 25.98 36.67
C LYS A 37 -25.33 25.40 35.31
N SER A 38 -24.07 25.02 35.07
CA SER A 38 -23.65 24.49 33.79
C SER A 38 -22.89 23.18 33.95
N VAL A 39 -23.17 22.24 33.05
CA VAL A 39 -22.64 20.88 33.09
C VAL A 39 -22.21 20.43 31.70
N GLU A 40 -21.18 19.60 31.65
CA GLU A 40 -20.63 19.01 30.43
C GLU A 40 -20.65 17.49 30.50
N PHE A 41 -20.99 16.86 29.38
CA PHE A 41 -20.84 15.42 29.18
C PHE A 41 -19.73 15.17 28.14
N ASN A 42 -18.80 14.29 28.51
CA ASN A 42 -17.62 13.93 27.74
C ASN A 42 -17.80 12.54 27.09
N GLU A 43 -16.70 11.90 26.71
CA GLU A 43 -16.66 10.57 26.11
C GLU A 43 -17.10 9.42 27.04
N ASP A 44 -17.26 9.67 28.35
CA ASP A 44 -17.72 8.69 29.34
C ASP A 44 -19.24 8.66 29.55
N SER A 45 -19.97 9.38 28.69
CA SER A 45 -21.42 9.54 28.76
C SER A 45 -22.05 9.41 27.38
N VAL A 46 -23.30 8.95 27.37
CA VAL A 46 -24.13 8.96 26.18
C VAL A 46 -25.36 9.83 26.44
N VAL A 47 -25.71 10.69 25.49
CA VAL A 47 -26.83 11.60 25.59
C VAL A 47 -27.84 11.30 24.49
N PHE A 48 -29.01 10.82 24.89
CA PHE A 48 -30.15 10.63 23.99
C PHE A 48 -30.87 11.95 23.78
N SER A 49 -31.31 12.20 22.55
CA SER A 49 -32.09 13.38 22.18
C SER A 49 -33.40 12.94 21.54
N LEU A 50 -34.51 13.38 22.14
CA LEU A 50 -35.88 13.23 21.66
C LEU A 50 -36.42 14.60 21.23
N PRO A 51 -36.63 14.85 19.93
CA PRO A 51 -37.30 16.06 19.47
C PRO A 51 -38.74 16.12 20.00
N LYS A 52 -39.22 17.30 20.41
CA LYS A 52 -40.62 17.48 20.83
C LYS A 52 -41.62 17.31 19.67
N THR A 53 -41.14 17.41 18.43
CA THR A 53 -41.89 17.11 17.21
C THR A 53 -42.05 15.61 16.95
N HIS A 54 -41.38 14.74 17.71
CA HIS A 54 -41.46 13.29 17.53
C HIS A 54 -42.88 12.78 17.82
N ARG A 55 -43.39 11.88 16.96
CA ARG A 55 -44.79 11.39 16.99
C ARG A 55 -45.19 10.82 18.35
N ASP A 56 -44.26 10.14 19.02
CA ASP A 56 -44.49 9.46 20.30
C ASP A 56 -44.08 10.30 21.53
N CYS A 57 -43.61 11.54 21.34
CA CYS A 57 -43.09 12.38 22.44
C CYS A 57 -44.12 12.53 23.56
N ASN A 58 -45.37 12.86 23.23
CA ASN A 58 -46.44 13.05 24.22
C ASN A 58 -46.76 11.78 25.02
N ARG A 59 -46.65 10.60 24.41
CA ARG A 59 -46.87 9.32 25.08
C ARG A 59 -45.69 8.95 25.97
N PHE A 60 -44.48 9.31 25.56
CA PHE A 60 -43.25 8.90 26.23
C PHE A 60 -42.84 9.83 27.38
N MET A 61 -43.11 11.14 27.28
CA MET A 61 -42.73 12.13 28.29
C MET A 61 -43.19 11.82 29.72
N PRO A 62 -44.43 11.35 29.99
CA PRO A 62 -44.83 10.97 31.34
C PRO A 62 -44.01 9.83 31.94
N ILE A 63 -43.56 8.89 31.12
CA ILE A 63 -42.72 7.75 31.54
C ILE A 63 -41.31 8.26 31.82
N LEU A 64 -40.76 9.10 30.95
CA LEU A 64 -39.44 9.70 31.15
C LEU A 64 -39.37 10.50 32.44
N ARG A 65 -40.34 11.39 32.69
CA ARG A 65 -40.41 12.22 33.90
C ARG A 65 -40.54 11.42 35.20
N LYS A 66 -40.93 10.15 35.10
CA LYS A 66 -41.05 9.25 36.25
C LYS A 66 -39.76 8.50 36.58
N TRP A 67 -38.87 8.29 35.60
CA TRP A 67 -37.75 7.35 35.77
C TRP A 67 -36.37 7.93 35.42
N CYS A 68 -36.30 9.02 34.66
CA CYS A 68 -35.04 9.51 34.10
C CYS A 68 -34.71 10.94 34.56
N LEU A 69 -33.41 11.23 34.57
CA LEU A 69 -32.90 12.60 34.58
C LEU A 69 -33.09 13.19 33.18
N ILE A 70 -33.69 14.38 33.11
CA ILE A 70 -34.05 15.01 31.84
C ILE A 70 -33.54 16.45 31.81
N PHE A 71 -32.98 16.86 30.67
CA PHE A 71 -32.83 18.26 30.33
C PHE A 71 -33.84 18.65 29.25
N GLU A 72 -34.74 19.58 29.58
CA GLU A 72 -35.81 20.01 28.71
C GLU A 72 -35.52 21.39 28.12
N THR A 73 -35.61 21.50 26.79
CA THR A 73 -35.51 22.76 26.04
C THR A 73 -36.85 23.08 25.37
N SER A 74 -36.92 24.18 24.62
CA SER A 74 -38.12 24.51 23.83
C SER A 74 -38.37 23.52 22.67
N THR A 75 -37.33 22.86 22.15
CA THR A 75 -37.39 22.05 20.93
C THR A 75 -37.15 20.55 21.16
N SER A 76 -36.36 20.20 22.17
CA SER A 76 -35.88 18.83 22.40
C SER A 76 -35.77 18.48 23.88
N VAL A 77 -35.70 17.19 24.14
CA VAL A 77 -35.55 16.57 25.45
C VAL A 77 -34.28 15.73 25.41
N PHE A 78 -33.38 15.92 26.38
CA PHE A 78 -32.10 15.24 26.45
C PHE A 78 -32.02 14.35 27.68
N LEU A 79 -31.48 13.13 27.52
CA LEU A 79 -31.35 12.15 28.58
C LEU A 79 -29.91 11.62 28.62
N PRO A 80 -29.09 12.04 29.61
CA PRO A 80 -27.73 11.56 29.76
C PRO A 80 -27.68 10.26 30.56
N PHE A 81 -26.78 9.34 30.18
CA PHE A 81 -26.49 8.10 30.90
C PHE A 81 -24.98 7.83 30.90
N SER A 82 -24.49 7.14 31.93
CA SER A 82 -23.10 6.70 31.96
C SER A 82 -22.88 5.53 31.00
N ILE A 83 -21.72 5.48 30.34
CA ILE A 83 -21.33 4.32 29.51
C ILE A 83 -20.63 3.22 30.30
N ALA A 84 -20.53 3.30 31.63
CA ALA A 84 -19.81 2.31 32.45
C ALA A 84 -20.31 0.86 32.28
N GLY A 85 -21.55 0.69 31.81
CA GLY A 85 -22.16 -0.59 31.46
C GLY A 85 -22.11 -0.98 29.97
N ILE A 86 -21.41 -0.24 29.12
CA ILE A 86 -21.15 -0.57 27.72
C ILE A 86 -19.71 -1.09 27.60
N ASN A 87 -19.55 -2.33 27.13
CA ASN A 87 -18.25 -3.00 27.02
C ASN A 87 -17.47 -2.64 25.75
N ASP A 88 -18.16 -2.19 24.69
CA ASP A 88 -17.55 -1.96 23.40
C ASP A 88 -18.27 -0.89 22.57
N ASN A 89 -17.52 -0.28 21.64
CA ASN A 89 -18.05 0.73 20.72
C ASN A 89 -19.00 0.14 19.65
N LYS A 90 -19.00 -1.19 19.44
CA LYS A 90 -19.89 -1.82 18.45
C LYS A 90 -21.33 -1.73 18.90
N LEU A 91 -21.58 -1.96 20.19
CA LEU A 91 -22.89 -1.79 20.80
C LEU A 91 -23.39 -0.36 20.66
N LEU A 92 -22.52 0.62 20.90
CA LEU A 92 -22.90 2.03 20.77
C LEU A 92 -23.27 2.40 19.33
N SER A 93 -22.47 1.97 18.35
CA SER A 93 -22.76 2.16 16.92
C SER A 93 -24.06 1.45 16.50
N PHE A 94 -24.29 0.25 17.03
CA PHE A 94 -25.51 -0.50 16.83
C PHE A 94 -26.74 0.23 17.38
N LEU A 95 -26.65 0.73 18.62
CA LEU A 95 -27.71 1.51 19.25
C LEU A 95 -28.00 2.80 18.48
N GLN A 96 -26.97 3.55 18.08
CA GLN A 96 -27.14 4.75 17.24
C GLN A 96 -27.99 4.48 15.99
N LYS A 97 -27.73 3.38 15.29
CA LYS A 97 -28.51 2.97 14.10
C LYS A 97 -29.95 2.61 14.47
N ALA A 98 -30.14 1.81 15.51
CA ALA A 98 -31.47 1.41 15.96
C ALA A 98 -32.31 2.61 16.42
N PHE A 99 -31.70 3.57 17.10
CA PHE A 99 -32.39 4.78 17.55
C PHE A 99 -32.76 5.70 16.39
N ALA A 100 -31.86 5.87 15.41
CA ALA A 100 -32.17 6.63 14.21
C ALA A 100 -33.38 6.04 13.45
N GLY A 101 -33.50 4.71 13.38
CA GLY A 101 -34.63 4.03 12.76
C GLY A 101 -35.99 4.29 13.43
N ILE A 102 -35.98 4.68 14.71
CA ILE A 102 -37.19 5.10 15.44
C ILE A 102 -37.23 6.62 15.70
N GLY A 103 -36.43 7.42 14.98
CA GLY A 103 -36.47 8.89 15.05
C GLY A 103 -35.83 9.51 16.30
N LEU A 104 -34.98 8.76 17.02
CA LEU A 104 -34.20 9.22 18.17
C LEU A 104 -32.74 9.43 17.78
N CYS A 105 -32.08 10.39 18.43
CA CYS A 105 -30.66 10.68 18.20
C CYS A 105 -29.83 10.32 19.44
N VAL A 106 -28.61 9.85 19.24
CA VAL A 106 -27.67 9.48 20.30
C VAL A 106 -26.33 10.15 20.06
N ASP A 107 -25.85 10.85 21.07
CA ASP A 107 -24.58 11.57 21.07
C ASP A 107 -23.65 10.98 22.13
N VAL A 108 -22.37 10.86 21.82
CA VAL A 108 -21.36 10.24 22.69
C VAL A 108 -20.30 11.23 23.16
N GLY A 109 -20.46 12.53 22.89
CA GLY A 109 -19.56 13.56 23.43
C GLY A 109 -18.22 13.71 22.71
N TRP A 110 -17.98 13.03 21.58
CA TRP A 110 -16.71 13.09 20.83
C TRP A 110 -16.56 14.40 20.04
N VAL A 111 -17.68 14.99 19.62
CA VAL A 111 -17.73 16.23 18.85
C VAL A 111 -18.22 17.36 19.74
N ASN A 112 -17.64 18.56 19.61
CA ASN A 112 -18.15 19.73 20.32
C ASN A 112 -19.46 20.19 19.68
N HIS A 113 -20.54 20.00 20.43
CA HIS A 113 -21.87 20.44 20.04
C HIS A 113 -22.14 21.86 20.51
N ARG A 114 -23.10 22.52 19.86
CA ARG A 114 -23.61 23.80 20.37
C ARG A 114 -24.19 23.59 21.77
N PRO A 115 -23.96 24.54 22.69
CA PRO A 115 -24.52 24.45 24.03
C PRO A 115 -26.04 24.56 24.00
N GLU A 116 -26.70 23.80 24.87
CA GLU A 116 -28.16 23.79 25.01
C GLU A 116 -28.57 24.56 26.27
N HIS A 117 -29.66 25.33 26.16
CA HIS A 117 -30.20 26.14 27.26
C HIS A 117 -31.61 25.67 27.62
N GLY A 118 -31.86 25.46 28.91
CA GLY A 118 -33.09 24.80 29.35
C GLY A 118 -33.16 24.56 30.85
N GLN A 119 -33.91 23.54 31.23
CA GLN A 119 -34.17 23.21 32.62
C GLN A 119 -33.96 21.72 32.88
N TRP A 120 -33.32 21.40 34.00
CA TRP A 120 -33.19 20.03 34.47
C TRP A 120 -34.40 19.60 35.29
N LEU A 121 -34.81 18.36 35.10
CA LEU A 121 -35.90 17.70 35.80
C LEU A 121 -35.43 16.34 36.30
N VAL A 122 -35.78 16.01 37.54
CA VAL A 122 -35.57 14.70 38.16
C VAL A 122 -36.91 13.98 38.37
N PRO A 123 -36.91 12.64 38.52
CA PRO A 123 -38.10 11.84 38.78
C PRO A 123 -38.99 12.38 39.90
N GLU A 124 -40.28 12.60 39.61
CA GLU A 124 -41.27 13.12 40.58
C GLU A 124 -41.47 12.22 41.81
N SER A 125 -41.07 10.93 41.73
CA SER A 125 -41.29 9.93 42.78
C SER A 125 -40.20 9.88 43.86
N GLY A 126 -39.17 10.73 43.80
CA GLY A 126 -38.05 10.70 44.76
C GLY A 126 -37.18 9.43 44.67
N LEU A 127 -37.34 8.65 43.59
CA LEU A 127 -36.51 7.51 43.25
C LEU A 127 -35.23 8.00 42.57
N GLU A 128 -34.12 7.27 42.78
CA GLU A 128 -32.88 7.53 42.05
C GLU A 128 -33.11 7.33 40.54
N PRO A 129 -32.69 8.28 39.68
CA PRO A 129 -32.91 8.16 38.24
C PRO A 129 -32.21 6.93 37.67
N HIS A 130 -32.81 6.33 36.65
CA HIS A 130 -32.14 5.32 35.85
C HIS A 130 -30.84 5.90 35.29
N SER A 131 -29.72 5.27 35.62
CA SER A 131 -28.38 5.72 35.24
C SER A 131 -27.76 4.90 34.11
N HIS A 132 -28.41 3.80 33.70
CA HIS A 132 -27.90 2.88 32.70
C HIS A 132 -28.69 2.93 31.36
N PRO A 133 -28.02 2.96 30.19
CA PRO A 133 -28.67 3.05 28.88
C PRO A 133 -29.68 1.91 28.59
N PHE A 134 -29.45 0.70 29.09
CA PHE A 134 -30.40 -0.41 28.88
C PHE A 134 -31.69 -0.29 29.69
N ASP A 135 -31.69 0.49 30.77
CA ASP A 135 -32.94 0.76 31.48
C ASP A 135 -33.81 1.70 30.65
N PHE A 136 -33.19 2.62 29.90
CA PHE A 136 -33.88 3.44 28.92
C PHE A 136 -34.43 2.62 27.74
N LEU A 137 -33.67 1.64 27.22
CA LEU A 137 -34.15 0.71 26.18
C LEU A 137 -35.42 -0.03 26.61
N LYS A 138 -35.48 -0.52 27.86
CA LYS A 138 -36.68 -1.18 28.42
C LYS A 138 -37.90 -0.26 28.46
N LEU A 139 -37.69 1.02 28.79
CA LEU A 139 -38.77 2.00 28.76
C LEU A 139 -39.30 2.21 27.34
N ILE A 140 -38.42 2.28 26.34
CA ILE A 140 -38.83 2.42 24.93
C ILE A 140 -39.54 1.17 24.42
N GLU A 141 -39.02 -0.03 24.73
CA GLU A 141 -39.67 -1.31 24.39
C GLU A 141 -41.11 -1.34 24.94
N SER A 142 -41.32 -0.88 26.19
CA SER A 142 -42.65 -0.82 26.81
C SER A 142 -43.64 0.15 26.12
N CYS A 143 -43.12 1.08 25.31
CA CYS A 143 -43.91 2.05 24.56
C CYS A 143 -44.28 1.58 23.16
N ASP A 144 -43.79 0.41 22.73
CA ASP A 144 -44.04 -0.16 21.40
C ASP A 144 -43.69 0.80 20.25
N MET A 145 -42.51 1.42 20.35
CA MET A 145 -42.03 2.41 19.36
C MET A 145 -41.36 1.76 18.14
N GLY A 146 -41.38 0.43 18.02
CA GLY A 146 -40.67 -0.32 16.97
C GLY A 146 -39.17 -0.50 17.22
N LEU A 147 -38.73 -0.39 18.48
CA LEU A 147 -37.31 -0.50 18.84
C LEU A 147 -36.73 -1.88 18.47
N ILE A 148 -37.47 -2.96 18.73
CA ILE A 148 -36.99 -4.33 18.48
C ILE A 148 -36.80 -4.57 16.98
N GLU A 149 -37.76 -4.16 16.16
CA GLU A 149 -37.65 -4.19 14.70
C GLU A 149 -36.47 -3.36 14.23
N SER A 150 -36.27 -2.17 14.79
CA SER A 150 -35.15 -1.32 14.37
C SER A 150 -33.79 -1.85 14.82
N MET A 151 -33.73 -2.61 15.92
CA MET A 151 -32.50 -3.26 16.40
C MET A 151 -32.18 -4.51 15.58
N TYR A 152 -33.15 -5.40 15.37
CA TYR A 152 -32.88 -6.75 14.86
C TYR A 152 -33.46 -7.03 13.47
N GLY A 153 -34.12 -6.05 12.85
CA GLY A 153 -34.86 -6.17 11.59
C GLY A 153 -36.26 -6.79 11.75
N HIS A 154 -36.51 -7.47 12.88
CA HIS A 154 -37.74 -8.20 13.14
C HIS A 154 -38.10 -8.18 14.63
N SER A 155 -39.37 -7.97 14.96
CA SER A 155 -39.92 -8.32 16.28
C SER A 155 -40.43 -9.76 16.31
N GLN A 156 -40.89 -10.26 15.16
CA GLN A 156 -41.29 -11.65 14.99
C GLN A 156 -40.78 -12.22 13.67
N LEU A 157 -40.26 -13.46 13.72
CA LEU A 157 -39.78 -14.19 12.56
C LEU A 157 -40.22 -15.66 12.64
N LYS A 158 -41.22 -16.08 11.85
CA LYS A 158 -41.68 -17.47 11.73
C LYS A 158 -41.90 -18.21 13.07
N GLY A 159 -42.43 -17.52 14.08
CA GLY A 159 -42.71 -18.06 15.42
C GLY A 159 -41.65 -17.75 16.48
N PHE A 160 -40.52 -17.19 16.08
CA PHE A 160 -39.53 -16.60 16.98
C PHE A 160 -39.92 -15.16 17.32
N GLU A 161 -39.99 -14.84 18.60
CA GLU A 161 -40.28 -13.51 19.15
C GLU A 161 -38.99 -12.92 19.70
N PHE A 162 -38.62 -11.74 19.19
CA PHE A 162 -37.48 -10.98 19.65
C PHE A 162 -37.90 -10.06 20.80
N SER A 163 -37.01 -9.92 21.78
CA SER A 163 -37.10 -8.93 22.86
C SER A 163 -35.77 -8.19 22.95
N LEU A 164 -35.60 -7.31 23.93
CA LEU A 164 -34.31 -6.63 24.11
C LEU A 164 -33.14 -7.59 24.29
N GLU A 165 -33.29 -8.65 25.09
CA GLU A 165 -32.16 -9.49 25.52
C GLU A 165 -32.20 -10.93 24.96
N MET A 166 -33.38 -11.46 24.62
CA MET A 166 -33.56 -12.86 24.25
C MET A 166 -34.47 -13.04 23.04
N VAL A 167 -34.24 -14.12 22.31
CA VAL A 167 -35.19 -14.68 21.33
C VAL A 167 -35.92 -15.85 21.96
N ARG A 168 -37.24 -15.85 21.85
CA ARG A 168 -38.13 -16.89 22.38
C ARG A 168 -38.89 -17.57 21.26
N LEU A 169 -39.17 -18.85 21.40
CA LEU A 169 -40.01 -19.60 20.47
C LEU A 169 -41.36 -19.86 21.12
N ARG A 170 -42.43 -19.35 20.51
CA ARG A 170 -43.79 -19.61 20.97
C ARG A 170 -44.32 -20.91 20.36
N LYS A 171 -44.58 -21.92 21.19
CA LYS A 171 -45.20 -23.20 20.78
C LYS A 171 -46.56 -23.33 21.43
N LYS A 172 -47.63 -23.00 20.68
CA LYS A 172 -49.02 -23.02 21.19
C LYS A 172 -49.18 -22.15 22.46
N GLN A 173 -49.24 -22.75 23.65
CA GLN A 173 -49.38 -22.07 24.95
C GLN A 173 -48.05 -21.92 25.71
N ASP A 174 -46.98 -22.60 25.29
CA ASP A 174 -45.66 -22.53 25.94
C ASP A 174 -44.73 -21.56 25.20
N VAL A 175 -43.87 -20.88 25.98
CA VAL A 175 -42.81 -19.99 25.48
C VAL A 175 -41.47 -20.53 25.99
N GLU A 176 -40.58 -20.85 25.07
CA GLU A 176 -39.25 -21.37 25.38
C GLU A 176 -38.17 -20.35 25.02
N ASP A 177 -37.22 -20.10 25.92
CA ASP A 177 -36.03 -19.29 25.63
C ASP A 177 -35.11 -20.07 24.67
N VAL A 178 -34.75 -19.43 23.54
CA VAL A 178 -33.98 -20.07 22.47
C VAL A 178 -32.51 -19.72 22.56
N ALA A 179 -32.21 -18.42 22.60
CA ALA A 179 -30.87 -17.86 22.59
C ALA A 179 -30.93 -16.37 22.99
N PRO A 180 -29.78 -15.75 23.32
CA PRO A 180 -29.64 -14.30 23.31
C PRO A 180 -30.06 -13.70 21.97
N CYS A 181 -30.29 -12.39 21.91
CA CYS A 181 -30.58 -11.73 20.64
C CYS A 181 -29.42 -11.88 19.65
N ILE A 182 -29.72 -12.50 18.52
CA ILE A 182 -28.81 -12.78 17.41
C ILE A 182 -29.41 -12.16 16.15
N TRP A 183 -28.59 -11.46 15.37
CA TRP A 183 -29.02 -10.88 14.10
C TRP A 183 -27.91 -10.92 13.06
N ILE A 184 -28.31 -10.74 11.80
CA ILE A 184 -27.43 -10.65 10.64
C ILE A 184 -27.54 -9.24 10.08
N ASP A 185 -26.40 -8.61 9.81
CA ASP A 185 -26.38 -7.27 9.22
C ASP A 185 -25.52 -7.18 7.95
N LYS A 186 -24.83 -8.26 7.58
CA LYS A 186 -23.98 -8.33 6.37
C LYS A 186 -24.01 -9.71 5.74
N VAL A 187 -24.23 -9.74 4.43
CA VAL A 187 -23.99 -10.89 3.55
C VAL A 187 -22.81 -10.54 2.66
N LEU A 188 -21.79 -11.40 2.67
CA LEU A 188 -20.46 -11.13 2.14
C LEU A 188 -20.06 -12.19 1.12
N LEU A 189 -19.47 -11.78 0.00
CA LEU A 189 -18.94 -12.66 -1.03
C LEU A 189 -17.42 -12.52 -1.12
N ASP A 190 -16.70 -13.63 -1.01
CA ASP A 190 -15.27 -13.66 -1.30
C ASP A 190 -15.06 -13.57 -2.83
N PRO A 191 -14.38 -12.52 -3.34
CA PRO A 191 -14.24 -12.32 -4.78
C PRO A 191 -13.43 -13.41 -5.47
N VAL A 192 -12.54 -14.10 -4.73
CA VAL A 192 -11.63 -15.15 -5.25
C VAL A 192 -12.29 -16.51 -5.18
N THR A 193 -12.79 -16.92 -4.00
CA THR A 193 -13.37 -18.27 -3.81
C THR A 193 -14.83 -18.36 -4.21
N LYS A 194 -15.51 -17.22 -4.39
CA LYS A 194 -16.96 -17.11 -4.59
C LYS A 194 -17.80 -17.73 -3.47
N HIS A 195 -17.18 -17.99 -2.31
CA HIS A 195 -17.89 -18.46 -1.13
C HIS A 195 -18.61 -17.31 -0.43
N CYS A 196 -19.83 -17.58 0.05
CA CYS A 196 -20.59 -16.63 0.85
C CYS A 196 -20.28 -16.78 2.33
N PHE A 197 -20.15 -15.64 2.98
CA PHE A 197 -19.97 -15.46 4.40
C PHE A 197 -21.04 -14.52 4.93
N THR A 198 -21.36 -14.62 6.21
CA THR A 198 -22.37 -13.78 6.84
C THR A 198 -21.83 -13.26 8.16
N ARG A 199 -22.02 -11.97 8.44
CA ARG A 199 -21.71 -11.43 9.76
C ARG A 199 -22.85 -11.71 10.71
N LEU A 200 -22.56 -12.55 11.70
CA LEU A 200 -23.46 -12.86 12.78
C LEU A 200 -23.08 -12.03 14.00
N ASN A 201 -24.08 -11.38 14.60
CA ASN A 201 -23.92 -10.57 15.79
C ASN A 201 -24.74 -11.17 16.93
N ILE A 202 -24.19 -11.12 18.14
CA ILE A 202 -24.86 -11.54 19.37
C ILE A 202 -24.82 -10.40 20.37
N LEU A 203 -25.97 -10.06 20.94
CA LEU A 203 -26.02 -9.20 22.11
C LEU A 203 -25.49 -10.00 23.31
N SER A 204 -24.38 -9.55 23.87
CA SER A 204 -23.72 -10.19 25.01
C SER A 204 -23.94 -9.39 26.28
N ARG A 205 -24.09 -10.09 27.40
CA ARG A 205 -24.22 -9.51 28.74
C ARG A 205 -23.32 -10.24 29.72
N SER A 206 -22.42 -9.51 30.38
CA SER A 206 -21.57 -10.00 31.46
C SER A 206 -21.82 -9.17 32.72
N GLY A 207 -22.59 -9.73 33.65
CA GLY A 207 -23.09 -8.98 34.82
C GLY A 207 -24.02 -7.85 34.42
N MET A 208 -23.64 -6.61 34.74
CA MET A 208 -24.38 -5.40 34.34
C MET A 208 -23.87 -4.79 33.02
N LYS A 209 -22.83 -5.37 32.40
CA LYS A 209 -22.23 -4.80 31.20
C LYS A 209 -22.74 -5.48 29.93
N TYR A 210 -23.12 -4.69 28.94
CA TYR A 210 -23.60 -5.13 27.63
C TYR A 210 -22.54 -4.90 26.56
N GLY A 211 -22.50 -5.76 25.55
CA GLY A 211 -21.63 -5.63 24.39
C GLY A 211 -22.20 -6.35 23.17
N VAL A 212 -21.53 -6.21 22.03
CA VAL A 212 -21.87 -6.93 20.79
C VAL A 212 -20.70 -7.81 20.37
N ILE A 213 -20.96 -9.11 20.31
CA ILE A 213 -20.03 -10.07 19.75
C ILE A 213 -20.36 -10.25 18.28
N SER A 214 -19.46 -9.80 17.40
CA SER A 214 -19.60 -9.94 15.94
C SER A 214 -18.56 -10.89 15.38
N ALA A 215 -18.94 -11.75 14.45
CA ALA A 215 -17.99 -12.44 13.59
C ALA A 215 -18.54 -12.70 12.19
N VAL A 216 -17.64 -12.71 11.22
CA VAL A 216 -17.90 -13.19 9.87
C VAL A 216 -17.71 -14.70 9.85
N VAL A 217 -18.76 -15.44 9.50
CA VAL A 217 -18.79 -16.91 9.54
C VAL A 217 -19.13 -17.45 8.15
N PRO A 218 -18.46 -18.52 7.67
CA PRO A 218 -18.84 -19.17 6.41
C PRO A 218 -20.28 -19.65 6.45
N ASN A 219 -21.04 -19.45 5.38
CA ASN A 219 -22.44 -19.86 5.36
C ASN A 219 -22.63 -21.37 5.49
N THR A 220 -21.65 -22.16 5.05
CA THR A 220 -21.62 -23.62 5.26
C THR A 220 -21.59 -23.99 6.74
N ASP A 221 -20.88 -23.23 7.56
CA ASP A 221 -20.78 -23.47 9.01
C ASP A 221 -22.03 -22.98 9.74
N LEU A 222 -22.67 -21.89 9.27
CA LEU A 222 -23.93 -21.41 9.83
C LEU A 222 -25.10 -22.36 9.56
N GLN A 223 -25.05 -23.14 8.48
CA GLN A 223 -26.06 -24.15 8.15
C GLN A 223 -25.87 -25.47 8.93
N ASP A 224 -24.67 -25.70 9.48
CA ASP A 224 -24.36 -26.83 10.34
C ASP A 224 -24.77 -26.53 11.79
N SER A 225 -25.85 -27.18 12.24
CA SER A 225 -26.43 -26.94 13.57
C SER A 225 -25.45 -27.21 14.71
N LYS A 226 -24.54 -28.18 14.55
CA LYS A 226 -23.57 -28.53 15.59
C LYS A 226 -22.50 -27.44 15.69
N LYS A 227 -21.89 -27.08 14.56
CA LYS A 227 -20.85 -26.03 14.51
C LYS A 227 -21.38 -24.68 14.97
N LEU A 228 -22.56 -24.29 14.51
CA LEU A 228 -23.21 -23.05 14.92
C LEU A 228 -23.45 -23.02 16.44
N THR A 229 -24.00 -24.10 17.00
CA THR A 229 -24.27 -24.18 18.44
C THR A 229 -22.97 -24.09 19.24
N GLU A 230 -21.94 -24.86 18.86
CA GLU A 230 -20.62 -24.80 19.50
C GLU A 230 -20.02 -23.39 19.39
N TRP A 231 -20.18 -22.74 18.25
CA TRP A 231 -19.71 -21.37 18.01
C TRP A 231 -20.41 -20.34 18.91
N VAL A 232 -21.75 -20.43 19.08
CA VAL A 232 -22.52 -19.55 19.98
C VAL A 232 -22.14 -19.82 21.43
N LEU A 233 -22.16 -21.09 21.88
CA LEU A 233 -21.82 -21.46 23.26
C LEU A 233 -20.38 -21.11 23.65
N SER A 234 -19.45 -21.07 22.68
CA SER A 234 -18.08 -20.60 22.94
C SER A 234 -17.99 -19.10 23.26
N ARG A 235 -19.04 -18.33 22.96
CA ARG A 235 -19.08 -16.86 23.04
C ARG A 235 -20.14 -16.31 23.99
N THR A 236 -21.09 -17.15 24.42
CA THR A 236 -22.10 -16.77 25.40
C THR A 236 -22.29 -17.87 26.45
N THR A 237 -22.57 -17.48 27.69
CA THR A 237 -22.84 -18.38 28.81
C THR A 237 -24.34 -18.69 28.98
N THR A 238 -25.21 -18.16 28.13
CA THR A 238 -26.67 -18.29 28.26
C THR A 238 -27.17 -19.65 27.76
N VAL A 239 -28.33 -20.07 28.28
CA VAL A 239 -28.99 -21.31 27.85
C VAL A 239 -29.38 -21.19 26.38
N VAL A 240 -29.03 -22.21 25.59
CA VAL A 240 -29.35 -22.31 24.17
C VAL A 240 -30.06 -23.64 23.91
N ASP A 241 -31.30 -23.60 23.41
CA ASP A 241 -31.91 -24.80 22.83
C ASP A 241 -31.31 -25.06 21.45
N ARG A 242 -30.49 -26.11 21.33
CA ARG A 242 -29.70 -26.37 20.11
C ARG A 242 -30.56 -26.48 18.85
N LYS A 243 -31.73 -27.12 18.97
CA LYS A 243 -32.61 -27.37 17.83
C LYS A 243 -33.30 -26.08 17.38
N SER A 244 -33.80 -25.29 18.33
CA SER A 244 -34.49 -24.03 18.05
C SER A 244 -33.52 -22.94 17.61
N LEU A 245 -32.28 -22.89 18.12
CA LEU A 245 -31.25 -21.98 17.63
C LEU A 245 -30.92 -22.25 16.16
N ALA A 246 -30.71 -23.52 15.79
CA ALA A 246 -30.42 -23.87 14.41
C ALA A 246 -31.58 -23.53 13.46
N ALA A 247 -32.82 -23.64 13.93
CA ALA A 247 -34.00 -23.20 13.17
C ALA A 247 -34.05 -21.66 13.05
N LEU A 248 -33.79 -20.93 14.13
CA LEU A 248 -33.73 -19.47 14.14
C LEU A 248 -32.70 -18.94 13.15
N VAL A 249 -31.47 -19.46 13.17
CA VAL A 249 -30.40 -18.99 12.27
C VAL A 249 -30.71 -19.30 10.80
N LYS A 250 -31.39 -20.40 10.51
CA LYS A 250 -31.87 -20.68 9.14
C LYS A 250 -32.88 -19.65 8.65
N GLU A 251 -33.83 -19.26 9.50
CA GLU A 251 -34.80 -18.21 9.15
C GLU A 251 -34.14 -16.84 9.05
N LEU A 252 -33.19 -16.52 9.94
CA LEU A 252 -32.39 -15.28 9.85
C LEU A 252 -31.58 -15.24 8.56
N LEU A 253 -30.92 -16.33 8.17
CA LEU A 253 -30.19 -16.42 6.91
C LEU A 253 -31.13 -16.21 5.72
N ARG A 254 -32.30 -16.86 5.72
CA ARG A 254 -33.29 -16.69 4.67
C ARG A 254 -33.73 -15.23 4.54
N ALA A 255 -34.10 -14.60 5.66
CA ALA A 255 -34.47 -13.20 5.69
C ALA A 255 -33.33 -12.28 5.22
N ALA A 256 -32.10 -12.55 5.66
CA ALA A 256 -30.92 -11.77 5.28
C ALA A 256 -30.65 -11.83 3.77
N PHE A 257 -30.73 -13.00 3.13
CA PHE A 257 -30.54 -13.12 1.68
C PHE A 257 -31.66 -12.49 0.86
N ASP A 258 -32.86 -12.34 1.44
CA ASP A 258 -33.99 -11.66 0.79
C ASP A 258 -33.94 -10.13 0.98
N GLN A 259 -33.28 -9.62 2.02
CA GLN A 259 -33.37 -8.22 2.46
C GLN A 259 -32.05 -7.44 2.44
N ILE A 260 -30.91 -8.13 2.49
CA ILE A 260 -29.58 -7.52 2.60
C ILE A 260 -28.82 -7.80 1.31
N ASP A 261 -28.41 -6.73 0.64
CA ASP A 261 -27.59 -6.83 -0.56
C ASP A 261 -26.23 -7.48 -0.24
N THR A 262 -25.82 -8.38 -1.13
CA THR A 262 -24.53 -9.06 -0.99
C THR A 262 -23.39 -8.12 -1.33
N GLN A 263 -22.47 -7.94 -0.38
CA GLN A 263 -21.30 -7.09 -0.54
C GLN A 263 -20.05 -7.92 -0.88
N THR A 264 -19.14 -7.35 -1.66
CA THR A 264 -17.82 -7.96 -1.92
C THR A 264 -16.93 -7.77 -0.68
N TRP A 265 -16.37 -8.87 -0.18
CA TRP A 265 -15.54 -8.85 1.03
C TRP A 265 -14.07 -8.61 0.69
N ILE A 266 -13.57 -7.44 1.09
CA ILE A 266 -12.18 -7.02 0.89
C ILE A 266 -11.39 -7.30 2.18
N ARG A 267 -10.48 -8.28 2.09
CA ARG A 267 -9.69 -8.77 3.24
C ARG A 267 -8.20 -8.45 3.16
N THR A 268 -7.77 -7.99 2.00
CA THR A 268 -6.37 -7.68 1.70
C THR A 268 -6.31 -6.35 0.98
N GLU A 269 -5.20 -5.65 1.16
CA GLU A 269 -4.86 -4.45 0.40
C GLU A 269 -4.69 -4.82 -1.08
N GLY A 270 -4.84 -3.84 -1.98
CA GLY A 270 -4.69 -4.06 -3.42
C GLY A 270 -5.81 -3.49 -4.28
N TRP A 271 -5.59 -3.57 -5.59
CA TRP A 271 -6.58 -3.23 -6.60
C TRP A 271 -7.81 -4.14 -6.51
N ILE A 272 -8.98 -3.53 -6.58
CA ILE A 272 -10.29 -4.19 -6.60
C ILE A 272 -10.78 -4.16 -8.04
N ARG A 273 -11.07 -5.33 -8.59
CA ARG A 273 -11.53 -5.48 -9.96
C ARG A 273 -12.95 -6.04 -9.99
N GLY A 274 -13.80 -5.41 -10.79
CA GLY A 274 -15.18 -5.80 -11.01
C GLY A 274 -15.31 -6.94 -12.03
N GLU A 275 -16.55 -7.23 -12.41
CA GLU A 275 -16.84 -8.17 -13.50
C GLU A 275 -16.27 -7.64 -14.83
N GLY A 276 -15.50 -8.46 -15.55
CA GLY A 276 -14.79 -8.05 -16.76
C GLY A 276 -13.37 -7.50 -16.54
N GLY A 277 -12.87 -7.45 -15.30
CA GLY A 277 -11.47 -7.12 -15.00
C GLY A 277 -11.14 -5.63 -14.89
N ALA A 278 -12.13 -4.75 -15.11
CA ALA A 278 -12.02 -3.32 -14.88
C ALA A 278 -11.74 -3.02 -13.41
N ILE A 279 -10.86 -2.05 -13.14
CA ILE A 279 -10.55 -1.63 -11.78
C ILE A 279 -11.71 -0.75 -11.28
N GLU A 280 -12.31 -1.14 -10.16
CA GLU A 280 -13.41 -0.41 -9.51
C GLU A 280 -12.95 0.39 -8.29
N GLY A 281 -11.74 0.09 -7.79
CA GLY A 281 -11.19 0.75 -6.62
C GLY A 281 -9.90 0.09 -6.14
N CYS A 282 -9.47 0.48 -4.95
CA CYS A 282 -8.26 -0.01 -4.31
C CYS A 282 -8.40 0.08 -2.79
N ALA A 283 -7.95 -0.95 -2.08
CA ALA A 283 -7.82 -0.91 -0.62
C ALA A 283 -6.39 -0.54 -0.22
N CYS A 284 -6.23 0.64 0.38
CA CYS A 284 -4.96 1.19 0.85
C CYS A 284 -4.94 1.22 2.38
N GLY A 285 -4.37 0.21 3.01
CA GLY A 285 -4.38 0.10 4.47
C GLY A 285 -5.78 -0.13 5.02
N GLN A 286 -6.37 0.89 5.63
CA GLN A 286 -7.74 0.90 6.15
C GLN A 286 -8.67 1.83 5.35
N GLU A 287 -8.22 2.31 4.19
CA GLU A 287 -8.99 3.20 3.32
C GLU A 287 -9.42 2.47 2.05
N LEU A 288 -10.71 2.62 1.71
CA LEU A 288 -11.28 2.08 0.48
C LEU A 288 -11.46 3.24 -0.51
N LEU A 289 -10.61 3.27 -1.52
CA LEU A 289 -10.62 4.27 -2.59
C LEU A 289 -11.37 3.69 -3.78
N LEU A 290 -12.37 4.40 -4.30
CA LEU A 290 -13.27 3.88 -5.33
C LEU A 290 -13.22 4.75 -6.59
N ALA A 291 -13.32 4.10 -7.75
CA ALA A 291 -13.41 4.80 -9.03
C ALA A 291 -14.70 5.64 -9.11
N PRO A 292 -14.71 6.76 -9.85
CA PRO A 292 -15.90 7.58 -10.00
C PRO A 292 -17.12 6.81 -10.51
N GLY A 293 -18.22 6.87 -9.75
CA GLY A 293 -19.50 6.21 -10.06
C GLY A 293 -19.64 4.79 -9.51
N VAL A 294 -18.66 4.28 -8.76
CA VAL A 294 -18.75 3.00 -8.07
C VAL A 294 -19.47 3.19 -6.73
N ASP A 295 -20.52 2.41 -6.50
CA ASP A 295 -21.29 2.43 -5.26
C ASP A 295 -20.49 1.84 -4.07
N PRO A 296 -20.19 2.62 -3.02
CA PRO A 296 -19.46 2.15 -1.84
C PRO A 296 -20.18 1.03 -1.09
N ASP A 297 -21.52 0.99 -1.12
CA ASP A 297 -22.31 0.00 -0.39
C ASP A 297 -22.18 -1.41 -1.00
N ARG A 298 -21.54 -1.55 -2.17
CA ARG A 298 -21.18 -2.85 -2.76
C ARG A 298 -20.04 -3.54 -2.03
N PHE A 299 -19.28 -2.85 -1.17
CA PHE A 299 -18.06 -3.38 -0.57
C PHE A 299 -18.13 -3.43 0.95
N HIS A 300 -17.46 -4.43 1.51
CA HIS A 300 -17.16 -4.50 2.94
C HIS A 300 -15.68 -4.76 3.10
N MET A 301 -14.97 -3.81 3.70
CA MET A 301 -13.55 -3.94 3.98
C MET A 301 -13.33 -4.31 5.44
N ASP A 302 -12.53 -5.36 5.65
CA ASP A 302 -12.09 -5.83 6.97
C ASP A 302 -10.68 -6.41 6.83
N ILE A 303 -9.69 -5.53 6.73
CA ILE A 303 -8.29 -5.89 6.53
C ILE A 303 -7.62 -6.07 7.90
N ILE A 304 -7.17 -7.30 8.16
CA ILE A 304 -6.48 -7.65 9.40
C ILE A 304 -5.00 -7.32 9.25
N ALA A 305 -4.49 -6.43 10.10
CA ALA A 305 -3.07 -6.05 10.18
C ALA A 305 -2.48 -5.56 8.84
N PRO A 306 -3.00 -4.43 8.29
CA PRO A 306 -2.54 -3.86 7.03
C PRO A 306 -1.02 -3.63 7.02
N LYS A 307 -0.40 -3.75 5.84
CA LYS A 307 1.02 -3.48 5.66
C LYS A 307 1.26 -1.98 5.45
N LEU A 308 0.37 -1.33 4.70
CA LEU A 308 0.36 0.11 4.50
C LEU A 308 -0.07 0.80 5.79
N SER A 309 0.57 1.93 6.06
CA SER A 309 0.37 2.70 7.30
C SER A 309 0.65 4.16 7.02
N GLN A 310 -0.11 5.06 7.62
CA GLN A 310 0.00 6.49 7.37
C GLN A 310 0.36 7.24 8.65
N ILE A 311 1.29 8.18 8.56
CA ILE A 311 1.54 9.23 9.55
C ILE A 311 1.75 10.55 8.81
N GLY A 312 1.19 11.62 9.36
CA GLY A 312 1.38 12.96 8.83
C GLY A 312 0.37 13.30 7.73
N THR A 313 0.78 14.10 6.77
CA THR A 313 -0.07 14.59 5.67
C THR A 313 0.67 14.54 4.35
N LEU A 314 -0.06 14.58 3.22
CA LEU A 314 0.57 14.66 1.90
C LEU A 314 1.39 15.95 1.73
N SER A 315 0.88 17.09 2.21
CA SER A 315 1.61 18.37 2.19
C SER A 315 2.88 18.30 3.04
N GLY A 316 2.78 17.75 4.25
CA GLY A 316 3.92 17.56 5.14
C GLY A 316 4.99 16.65 4.51
N TRP A 317 4.58 15.59 3.81
CA TRP A 317 5.50 14.75 3.04
C TRP A 317 6.19 15.52 1.92
N ASN A 318 5.46 16.32 1.16
CA ASN A 318 6.03 17.16 0.10
C ASN A 318 7.08 18.14 0.68
N ASP A 319 6.79 18.81 1.78
CA ASP A 319 7.69 19.78 2.40
C ASP A 319 8.93 19.11 3.05
N ALA A 320 8.74 18.00 3.76
CA ALA A 320 9.79 17.37 4.57
C ALA A 320 10.62 16.34 3.79
N VAL A 321 10.09 15.80 2.69
CA VAL A 321 10.71 14.71 1.92
C VAL A 321 10.88 15.09 0.46
N LEU A 322 9.84 15.52 -0.27
CA LEU A 322 9.99 15.83 -1.71
C LEU A 322 10.93 17.02 -1.94
N ALA A 323 10.78 18.10 -1.17
CA ALA A 323 11.60 19.31 -1.31
C ALA A 323 13.11 19.02 -1.24
N PRO A 324 13.65 18.28 -0.24
CA PRO A 324 15.05 17.89 -0.26
C PRO A 324 15.39 16.78 -1.28
N VAL A 325 14.45 15.89 -1.62
CA VAL A 325 14.66 14.84 -2.65
C VAL A 325 14.81 15.42 -4.05
N SER A 326 14.14 16.54 -4.36
CA SER A 326 14.25 17.25 -5.65
C SER A 326 15.69 17.64 -6.01
N GLN A 327 16.55 17.84 -4.99
CA GLN A 327 17.96 18.18 -5.16
C GLN A 327 18.84 16.99 -5.56
N ASN A 328 18.25 15.80 -5.73
CA ASN A 328 18.97 14.61 -6.15
C ASN A 328 18.17 13.82 -7.20
N LEU A 329 18.63 13.93 -8.44
CA LEU A 329 17.98 13.29 -9.60
C LEU A 329 17.88 11.76 -9.46
N THR A 330 18.85 11.10 -8.79
CA THR A 330 18.79 9.65 -8.55
C THR A 330 17.67 9.27 -7.56
N LEU A 331 17.47 10.04 -6.49
CA LEU A 331 16.34 9.85 -5.57
C LEU A 331 15.01 10.18 -6.26
N LEU A 332 14.97 11.23 -7.08
CA LEU A 332 13.78 11.61 -7.84
C LEU A 332 13.37 10.51 -8.83
N GLY A 333 14.32 9.92 -9.55
CA GLY A 333 14.07 8.73 -10.38
C GLY A 333 13.66 7.50 -9.57
N ALA A 334 14.22 7.30 -8.37
CA ALA A 334 13.87 6.19 -7.50
C ALA A 334 12.44 6.28 -6.95
N ILE A 335 11.95 7.46 -6.56
CA ILE A 335 10.55 7.62 -6.13
C ILE A 335 9.57 7.44 -7.30
N GLN A 336 9.96 7.84 -8.51
CA GLN A 336 9.19 7.59 -9.73
C GLN A 336 9.09 6.09 -10.06
N LEU A 337 10.19 5.35 -9.96
CA LEU A 337 10.18 3.87 -10.03
C LEU A 337 9.31 3.26 -8.93
N GLY A 338 9.33 3.89 -7.74
CA GLY A 338 8.47 3.58 -6.62
C GLY A 338 6.98 3.68 -6.97
N LEU A 339 6.56 4.76 -7.62
CA LEU A 339 5.17 4.96 -8.05
C LEU A 339 4.79 4.09 -9.25
N ALA A 340 5.70 3.85 -10.19
CA ALA A 340 5.47 2.94 -11.32
C ALA A 340 5.07 1.52 -10.86
N GLY A 341 5.56 1.08 -9.69
CA GLY A 341 5.14 -0.17 -9.07
C GLY A 341 3.62 -0.28 -8.81
N LEU A 342 2.89 0.84 -8.65
CA LEU A 342 1.42 0.85 -8.54
C LEU A 342 0.72 0.73 -9.90
N MET A 343 1.38 1.16 -10.97
CA MET A 343 0.83 1.16 -12.33
C MET A 343 1.13 -0.12 -13.11
N VAL A 344 2.12 -0.91 -12.69
CA VAL A 344 2.64 -2.06 -13.47
C VAL A 344 1.60 -3.15 -13.75
N ASP A 345 0.61 -3.32 -12.88
CA ASP A 345 -0.51 -4.27 -13.08
C ASP A 345 -1.71 -3.63 -13.82
N SER A 346 -1.68 -2.31 -14.04
CA SER A 346 -2.76 -1.52 -14.64
C SER A 346 -2.46 -1.12 -16.08
N VAL A 347 -1.19 -0.99 -16.46
CA VAL A 347 -0.74 -0.62 -17.81
C VAL A 347 -0.10 -1.84 -18.48
N PRO A 348 -0.66 -2.35 -19.60
CA PRO A 348 -0.07 -3.50 -20.29
C PRO A 348 1.25 -3.13 -20.97
N GLY A 349 2.07 -4.15 -21.27
CA GLY A 349 3.32 -3.99 -22.02
C GLY A 349 4.58 -3.84 -21.15
N VAL A 350 4.43 -3.59 -19.84
CA VAL A 350 5.57 -3.52 -18.90
C VAL A 350 5.75 -4.84 -18.17
N SER A 351 7.00 -5.30 -18.06
CA SER A 351 7.34 -6.57 -17.42
C SER A 351 8.03 -6.37 -16.07
N SER A 352 7.95 -7.38 -15.21
CA SER A 352 8.60 -7.39 -13.89
C SER A 352 10.11 -7.11 -13.98
N CYS A 353 10.66 -6.57 -12.91
CA CYS A 353 12.06 -6.16 -12.87
C CYS A 353 12.58 -6.14 -11.44
N ILE A 354 13.88 -6.36 -11.31
CA ILE A 354 14.65 -6.10 -10.10
C ILE A 354 15.57 -4.92 -10.41
N PHE A 355 15.38 -3.80 -9.74
CA PHE A 355 16.27 -2.65 -9.77
C PHE A 355 17.20 -2.71 -8.56
N ASN A 356 18.50 -2.80 -8.80
CA ASN A 356 19.52 -2.82 -7.76
C ASN A 356 20.26 -1.48 -7.72
N PHE A 357 20.01 -0.71 -6.67
CA PHE A 357 20.73 0.51 -6.36
C PHE A 357 22.00 0.16 -5.59
N PHE A 358 23.12 0.08 -6.30
CA PHE A 358 24.39 -0.36 -5.72
C PHE A 358 25.43 0.75 -5.65
N GLY A 359 26.43 0.56 -4.80
CA GLY A 359 27.56 1.49 -4.67
C GLY A 359 28.27 1.33 -3.33
N ALA A 360 29.29 2.14 -3.07
CA ALA A 360 30.08 2.06 -1.84
C ALA A 360 29.25 2.31 -0.57
N ALA A 361 29.74 1.83 0.57
CA ALA A 361 29.12 2.09 1.88
C ALA A 361 29.00 3.61 2.14
N GLY A 362 27.88 4.04 2.75
CA GLY A 362 27.65 5.46 3.09
C GLY A 362 27.15 6.36 1.94
N ARG A 363 26.97 5.83 0.73
CA ARG A 363 26.50 6.60 -0.45
C ARG A 363 24.98 6.80 -0.55
N GLY A 364 24.24 6.59 0.54
CA GLY A 364 22.80 6.90 0.60
C GLY A 364 21.83 5.82 0.09
N LYS A 365 22.30 4.60 -0.21
CA LYS A 365 21.48 3.45 -0.63
C LYS A 365 20.26 3.19 0.28
N THR A 366 20.49 3.08 1.58
CA THR A 366 19.42 2.84 2.56
C THR A 366 18.45 4.01 2.65
N LEU A 367 18.94 5.24 2.48
CA LEU A 367 18.07 6.43 2.44
C LEU A 367 17.17 6.39 1.21
N LEU A 368 17.71 6.02 0.04
CA LEU A 368 16.95 5.84 -1.19
C LEU A 368 15.81 4.83 -0.99
N LEU A 369 16.13 3.64 -0.48
CA LEU A 369 15.12 2.61 -0.24
C LEU A 369 14.07 3.05 0.82
N SER A 370 14.52 3.77 1.85
CA SER A 370 13.64 4.35 2.88
C SER A 370 12.71 5.43 2.32
N THR A 371 13.18 6.22 1.36
CA THR A 371 12.38 7.27 0.71
C THR A 371 11.27 6.65 -0.11
N VAL A 372 11.57 5.61 -0.89
CA VAL A 372 10.57 4.85 -1.64
C VAL A 372 9.58 4.15 -0.70
N ALA A 373 10.06 3.55 0.38
CA ALA A 373 9.20 2.94 1.41
C ALA A 373 8.24 3.97 2.03
N GLY A 374 8.73 5.20 2.26
CA GLY A 374 7.96 6.31 2.81
C GLY A 374 6.75 6.73 1.96
N LEU A 375 6.70 6.37 0.68
CA LEU A 375 5.51 6.58 -0.15
C LEU A 375 4.30 5.74 0.34
N TYR A 376 4.59 4.56 0.92
CA TYR A 376 3.62 3.51 1.22
C TYR A 376 3.39 3.28 2.71
N GLY A 377 4.42 3.45 3.53
CA GLY A 377 4.34 3.10 4.94
C GLY A 377 5.65 3.23 5.69
N ASN A 378 5.70 2.52 6.81
CA ASN A 378 6.85 2.51 7.70
C ASN A 378 8.14 2.05 6.99
N SER A 379 9.11 2.95 6.87
CA SER A 379 10.42 2.70 6.26
C SER A 379 11.45 2.05 7.18
N GLY A 380 11.09 1.75 8.44
CA GLY A 380 11.98 1.09 9.38
C GLY A 380 12.45 -0.27 8.86
N ALA A 381 13.69 -0.65 9.16
CA ALA A 381 14.19 -1.98 8.88
C ALA A 381 13.45 -3.03 9.74
N PRO A 382 13.38 -4.31 9.31
CA PRO A 382 12.76 -5.37 10.09
C PRO A 382 13.34 -5.44 11.52
N GLY A 383 12.47 -5.37 12.53
CA GLY A 383 12.85 -5.43 13.94
C GLY A 383 13.37 -4.12 14.55
N GLN A 384 13.47 -3.04 13.77
CA GLN A 384 13.85 -1.71 14.24
C GLN A 384 12.61 -0.82 14.37
N SER A 385 11.84 -1.00 15.44
CA SER A 385 10.72 -0.10 15.74
C SER A 385 11.24 1.16 16.43
N LYS A 386 11.18 2.31 15.73
CA LYS A 386 11.46 3.60 16.36
C LYS A 386 10.20 4.11 17.09
N PRO A 387 10.34 4.76 18.27
CA PRO A 387 9.21 5.41 18.94
C PRO A 387 8.53 6.40 17.98
N GLY A 388 7.21 6.29 17.85
CA GLY A 388 6.41 7.16 16.98
C GLY A 388 6.15 6.61 15.56
N GLN A 389 6.78 5.50 15.16
CA GLN A 389 6.39 4.79 13.93
C GLN A 389 5.27 3.77 14.21
N VAL A 390 4.34 3.62 13.27
CA VAL A 390 3.21 2.68 13.33
C VAL A 390 3.23 1.80 12.09
N GLY A 391 2.58 0.64 12.16
CA GLY A 391 2.55 -0.30 11.04
C GLY A 391 3.81 -1.15 10.89
N LYS A 392 3.74 -2.14 10.00
CA LYS A 392 4.82 -3.08 9.73
C LYS A 392 5.88 -2.45 8.81
N PRO A 393 7.17 -2.75 9.00
CA PRO A 393 8.22 -2.43 8.05
C PRO A 393 7.86 -2.77 6.61
N MET A 394 8.10 -1.82 5.70
CA MET A 394 7.92 -2.01 4.26
C MET A 394 9.10 -2.74 3.63
N ILE A 395 10.29 -2.51 4.18
CA ILE A 395 11.56 -3.02 3.68
C ILE A 395 11.83 -4.41 4.27
N GLU A 396 12.13 -5.38 3.40
CA GLU A 396 12.57 -6.72 3.77
C GLU A 396 14.10 -6.84 3.69
N THR A 397 14.67 -7.99 4.07
CA THR A 397 16.11 -8.27 3.90
C THR A 397 16.33 -9.62 3.21
N PHE A 398 17.48 -9.79 2.55
CA PHE A 398 17.88 -11.05 1.92
C PHE A 398 18.25 -12.18 2.90
N GLY A 399 18.18 -11.94 4.21
CA GLY A 399 18.42 -12.95 5.24
C GLY A 399 17.39 -14.09 5.30
N ALA A 400 16.29 -14.00 4.55
CA ALA A 400 15.31 -15.08 4.40
C ALA A 400 15.65 -16.00 3.22
N THR A 401 15.17 -17.26 3.26
CA THR A 401 15.34 -18.20 2.13
C THR A 401 14.68 -17.65 0.86
N GLN A 402 15.20 -18.01 -0.32
CA GLN A 402 14.66 -17.58 -1.63
C GLN A 402 13.14 -17.80 -1.74
N ARG A 403 12.64 -18.96 -1.29
CA ARG A 403 11.21 -19.29 -1.31
C ARG A 403 10.38 -18.40 -0.38
N ALA A 404 10.92 -18.07 0.81
CA ALA A 404 10.25 -17.15 1.73
C ALA A 404 10.20 -15.74 1.15
N LEU A 405 11.27 -15.28 0.50
CA LEU A 405 11.32 -13.97 -0.14
C LEU A 405 10.36 -13.86 -1.32
N GLN A 406 10.27 -14.90 -2.16
CA GLN A 406 9.26 -14.99 -3.23
C GLN A 406 7.84 -15.02 -2.67
N ALA A 407 7.60 -15.73 -1.56
CA ALA A 407 6.29 -15.73 -0.91
C ALA A 407 5.91 -14.33 -0.41
N LYS A 408 6.87 -13.57 0.15
CA LYS A 408 6.66 -12.17 0.54
C LYS A 408 6.42 -11.25 -0.65
N GLY A 409 7.19 -11.41 -1.74
CA GLY A 409 6.95 -10.69 -3.00
C GLY A 409 5.54 -10.92 -3.54
N ARG A 410 5.06 -12.17 -3.52
CA ARG A 410 3.68 -12.52 -3.91
C ARG A 410 2.61 -11.89 -3.02
N GLN A 411 2.91 -11.71 -1.73
CA GLN A 411 2.02 -11.06 -0.77
C GLN A 411 2.06 -9.53 -0.86
N THR A 412 3.00 -8.95 -1.61
CA THR A 412 3.05 -7.51 -1.84
C THR A 412 1.84 -7.13 -2.67
N SER A 413 0.90 -6.43 -2.05
CA SER A 413 -0.40 -6.07 -2.61
C SER A 413 -0.30 -4.88 -3.55
N LEU A 414 0.41 -3.83 -3.12
CA LEU A 414 0.54 -2.54 -3.79
C LEU A 414 2.01 -2.10 -3.83
N GLY A 415 2.38 -1.42 -4.92
CA GLY A 415 3.71 -0.86 -5.09
C GLY A 415 4.82 -1.89 -5.31
N PRO A 416 6.08 -1.44 -5.26
CA PRO A 416 7.24 -2.31 -5.41
C PRO A 416 7.50 -3.14 -4.15
N PHE A 417 8.18 -4.26 -4.34
CA PHE A 417 8.72 -5.06 -3.24
C PHE A 417 10.13 -4.57 -2.89
N LEU A 418 10.30 -4.06 -1.68
CA LEU A 418 11.54 -3.41 -1.23
C LEU A 418 12.39 -4.37 -0.40
N ILE A 419 13.67 -4.51 -0.76
CA ILE A 419 14.58 -5.45 -0.09
C ILE A 419 15.94 -4.78 0.13
N ASP A 420 16.45 -4.74 1.35
CA ASP A 420 17.76 -4.16 1.65
C ASP A 420 18.86 -5.24 1.53
N GLU A 421 19.99 -4.82 0.99
CA GLU A 421 21.27 -5.52 0.94
C GLU A 421 21.26 -6.89 0.23
N ILE A 422 21.21 -6.87 -1.11
CA ILE A 422 21.30 -8.06 -1.97
C ILE A 422 22.59 -8.86 -1.77
N GLY A 423 23.69 -8.23 -1.37
CA GLY A 423 24.95 -8.91 -1.09
C GLY A 423 24.88 -9.87 0.11
N SER A 424 23.90 -9.70 1.00
CA SER A 424 23.71 -10.55 2.19
C SER A 424 22.98 -11.88 1.91
N ASN A 425 22.62 -12.14 0.64
CA ASN A 425 21.89 -13.34 0.27
C ASN A 425 22.73 -14.61 0.51
N SER A 426 22.04 -15.70 0.87
CA SER A 426 22.64 -17.03 0.99
C SER A 426 22.27 -17.94 -0.18
N TYR A 427 21.95 -17.36 -1.33
CA TYR A 427 21.37 -18.09 -2.46
C TYR A 427 22.51 -18.65 -3.31
N GLY A 428 22.59 -19.98 -3.42
CA GLY A 428 23.59 -20.63 -4.28
C GLY A 428 23.40 -20.33 -5.78
N ASP A 429 22.22 -19.85 -6.18
CA ASP A 429 21.85 -19.52 -7.56
C ASP A 429 20.92 -18.30 -7.61
N LEU A 430 21.51 -17.10 -7.48
CA LEU A 430 20.80 -15.82 -7.56
C LEU A 430 20.17 -15.60 -8.94
N ASP A 431 20.77 -16.15 -10.00
CA ASP A 431 20.29 -16.06 -11.39
C ASP A 431 18.86 -16.59 -11.50
N THR A 432 18.58 -17.74 -10.88
CA THR A 432 17.24 -18.34 -10.86
C THR A 432 16.24 -17.43 -10.15
N TYR A 433 16.63 -16.83 -9.01
CA TYR A 433 15.76 -15.86 -8.34
C TYR A 433 15.44 -14.65 -9.21
N ILE A 434 16.45 -14.09 -9.91
CA ILE A 434 16.24 -12.94 -10.80
C ILE A 434 15.36 -13.33 -11.99
N TYR A 435 15.60 -14.50 -12.59
CA TYR A 435 14.84 -14.97 -13.73
C TYR A 435 13.35 -15.19 -13.38
N GLU A 436 13.08 -15.91 -12.30
CA GLU A 436 11.72 -16.19 -11.83
C GLU A 436 10.99 -14.91 -11.44
N THR A 437 11.63 -14.04 -10.66
CA THR A 437 11.03 -12.76 -10.24
C THR A 437 10.75 -11.86 -11.46
N GLY A 438 11.68 -11.75 -12.40
CA GLY A 438 11.54 -10.93 -13.61
C GLY A 438 10.56 -11.49 -14.64
N ASN A 439 10.14 -12.75 -14.54
CA ASN A 439 9.03 -13.32 -15.33
C ASN A 439 7.65 -13.11 -14.70
N GLY A 440 7.60 -12.55 -13.49
CA GLY A 440 6.39 -12.44 -12.69
C GLY A 440 6.24 -13.62 -11.73
N LEU A 441 5.65 -13.32 -10.57
CA LEU A 441 5.50 -14.32 -9.51
C LEU A 441 4.17 -15.07 -9.70
N CYS A 442 4.24 -16.34 -10.10
CA CYS A 442 3.06 -17.24 -10.18
C CYS A 442 2.86 -18.04 -8.88
N HIS A 443 1.64 -18.51 -8.65
CA HIS A 443 1.31 -19.48 -7.60
C HIS A 443 0.79 -20.76 -8.25
N THR A 444 1.28 -21.93 -7.83
CA THR A 444 0.66 -23.22 -8.16
C THR A 444 0.01 -23.74 -6.87
N LYS A 445 -1.33 -23.73 -6.83
CA LYS A 445 -2.12 -24.10 -5.65
C LYS A 445 -2.75 -25.46 -5.93
N LEU A 446 -2.61 -26.44 -5.04
CA LEU A 446 -3.47 -27.62 -5.11
C LEU A 446 -4.79 -27.26 -4.46
N ASN A 447 -5.92 -27.46 -5.13
CA ASN A 447 -7.23 -27.32 -4.52
C ASN A 447 -7.45 -28.45 -3.47
N GLY A 448 -8.52 -28.36 -2.67
CA GLY A 448 -8.85 -29.41 -1.68
C GLY A 448 -9.10 -30.80 -2.26
N ASN A 449 -9.23 -30.92 -3.59
CA ASN A 449 -9.39 -32.17 -4.33
C ASN A 449 -8.08 -32.66 -4.99
N GLY A 450 -6.97 -31.92 -4.87
CA GLY A 450 -5.68 -32.26 -5.47
C GLY A 450 -5.46 -31.78 -6.91
N ASP A 451 -6.31 -30.91 -7.47
CA ASP A 451 -6.08 -30.31 -8.79
C ASP A 451 -5.21 -29.05 -8.71
N LEU A 452 -4.35 -28.85 -9.71
CA LEU A 452 -3.49 -27.69 -9.85
C LEU A 452 -4.29 -26.46 -10.31
N LEU A 453 -4.46 -25.49 -9.42
CA LEU A 453 -4.90 -24.14 -9.69
C LEU A 453 -3.66 -23.24 -9.87
N GLU A 454 -3.29 -22.97 -11.12
CA GLU A 454 -2.32 -21.93 -11.43
C GLU A 454 -2.97 -20.55 -11.22
N SER A 455 -2.40 -19.75 -10.33
CA SER A 455 -2.77 -18.33 -10.20
C SER A 455 -2.05 -17.53 -11.28
N PRO A 456 -2.68 -16.47 -11.82
CA PRO A 456 -2.07 -15.63 -12.83
C PRO A 456 -0.73 -15.06 -12.35
N SER A 457 0.23 -14.93 -13.26
CA SER A 457 1.52 -14.27 -13.00
C SER A 457 1.26 -12.83 -12.56
N LYS A 458 1.80 -12.44 -11.40
CA LYS A 458 1.79 -11.05 -10.96
C LYS A 458 3.02 -10.31 -11.50
N THR A 459 2.81 -9.16 -12.15
CA THR A 459 3.91 -8.28 -12.54
C THR A 459 4.37 -7.49 -11.32
N LEU A 460 5.68 -7.40 -11.08
CA LEU A 460 6.22 -6.82 -9.86
C LEU A 460 7.55 -6.11 -10.13
N PHE A 461 7.66 -4.89 -9.62
CA PHE A 461 8.95 -4.23 -9.46
C PHE A 461 9.52 -4.58 -8.09
N VAL A 462 10.77 -5.01 -8.08
CA VAL A 462 11.56 -5.21 -6.87
C VAL A 462 12.63 -4.13 -6.85
N LEU A 463 12.71 -3.36 -5.78
CA LEU A 463 13.79 -2.40 -5.60
C LEU A 463 14.68 -2.91 -4.47
N THR A 464 15.97 -3.01 -4.75
CA THR A 464 16.97 -3.51 -3.82
C THR A 464 18.18 -2.60 -3.76
N THR A 465 18.95 -2.75 -2.70
CA THR A 465 20.24 -2.09 -2.49
C THR A 465 21.37 -3.11 -2.40
N GLY A 466 22.61 -2.70 -2.62
CA GLY A 466 23.78 -3.55 -2.35
C GLY A 466 25.11 -2.81 -2.46
N GLU A 467 26.20 -3.43 -2.04
CA GLU A 467 27.55 -2.87 -2.26
C GLU A 467 28.11 -3.14 -3.66
N VAL A 468 27.56 -4.14 -4.36
CA VAL A 468 28.01 -4.58 -5.68
C VAL A 468 26.83 -4.74 -6.64
N SER A 469 27.14 -4.68 -7.93
CA SER A 469 26.16 -4.92 -9.00
C SER A 469 25.61 -6.37 -8.99
N ILE A 470 24.36 -6.55 -9.46
CA ILE A 470 23.78 -7.88 -9.77
C ILE A 470 24.72 -8.61 -10.72
N MET A 471 25.27 -7.88 -11.68
CA MET A 471 26.23 -8.37 -12.66
C MET A 471 27.44 -9.07 -12.06
N SER A 472 27.90 -8.64 -10.89
CA SER A 472 28.99 -9.26 -10.13
C SER A 472 28.55 -10.41 -9.22
N LEU A 473 27.26 -10.49 -8.88
CA LEU A 473 26.69 -11.51 -7.99
C LEU A 473 26.17 -12.75 -8.72
N VAL A 474 25.81 -12.63 -9.99
CA VAL A 474 25.28 -13.74 -10.80
C VAL A 474 26.36 -14.73 -11.22
N SER A 475 25.94 -15.94 -11.62
CA SER A 475 26.86 -16.96 -12.10
C SER A 475 27.55 -16.52 -13.40
N ARG A 476 28.79 -17.01 -13.63
CA ARG A 476 29.56 -16.70 -14.86
C ARG A 476 28.81 -17.07 -16.16
N ASN A 477 27.90 -18.04 -16.08
CA ASN A 477 27.13 -18.53 -17.21
C ASN A 477 25.75 -17.86 -17.34
N ALA A 478 25.46 -16.83 -16.54
CA ALA A 478 24.22 -16.05 -16.63
C ALA A 478 23.95 -15.60 -18.08
N LYS A 479 22.71 -15.77 -18.52
CA LYS A 479 22.27 -15.41 -19.87
C LYS A 479 21.88 -13.93 -19.92
N GLN A 480 21.95 -13.31 -21.10
CA GLN A 480 21.53 -11.91 -21.32
C GLN A 480 20.16 -11.57 -20.73
N GLY A 481 19.19 -12.49 -20.83
CA GLY A 481 17.87 -12.31 -20.25
C GLY A 481 17.84 -12.10 -18.72
N ILE A 482 18.90 -12.46 -17.98
CA ILE A 482 19.05 -12.12 -16.56
C ILE A 482 19.30 -10.63 -16.39
N PHE A 483 20.21 -10.05 -17.19
CA PHE A 483 20.55 -8.63 -17.14
C PHE A 483 19.43 -7.72 -17.69
N ASP A 484 18.49 -8.29 -18.46
CA ASP A 484 17.27 -7.57 -18.88
C ASP A 484 16.18 -7.58 -17.79
N ARG A 485 16.37 -8.38 -16.72
CA ARG A 485 15.46 -8.51 -15.58
C ARG A 485 16.04 -7.95 -14.29
N GLY A 486 17.38 -7.94 -14.17
CA GLY A 486 18.14 -7.28 -13.13
C GLY A 486 18.83 -6.04 -13.68
N VAL A 487 18.38 -4.87 -13.26
CA VAL A 487 18.84 -3.55 -13.71
C VAL A 487 19.68 -2.95 -12.60
N ASP A 488 20.96 -2.76 -12.86
CA ASP A 488 21.90 -2.15 -11.93
C ASP A 488 21.95 -0.63 -12.13
N ILE A 489 21.73 0.13 -11.05
CA ILE A 489 21.81 1.60 -11.01
C ILE A 489 22.86 1.98 -9.98
N ASN A 490 24.01 2.47 -10.43
CA ASN A 490 25.12 2.85 -9.55
C ASN A 490 24.83 4.18 -8.85
N VAL A 491 24.72 4.22 -7.52
CA VAL A 491 24.51 5.44 -6.73
C VAL A 491 25.81 6.11 -6.26
N GLY A 492 26.98 5.56 -6.60
CA GLY A 492 28.29 6.11 -6.30
C GLY A 492 29.29 5.08 -5.80
N GLY A 493 30.46 4.99 -6.43
CA GLY A 493 31.56 4.07 -6.09
C GLY A 493 31.16 2.58 -6.22
N GLY A 494 31.99 1.69 -5.66
CA GLY A 494 31.74 0.24 -5.72
C GLY A 494 32.62 -0.46 -6.76
N ASP A 495 32.10 -1.52 -7.37
CA ASP A 495 32.80 -2.37 -8.35
C ASP A 495 32.84 -1.78 -9.77
N VAL A 496 32.05 -0.73 -10.03
CA VAL A 496 32.02 -0.03 -11.32
C VAL A 496 32.13 1.48 -11.07
N SER A 497 32.99 2.16 -11.81
CA SER A 497 33.12 3.63 -11.82
C SER A 497 33.10 4.13 -13.25
N PHE A 498 32.73 5.40 -13.45
CA PHE A 498 32.72 6.04 -14.77
C PHE A 498 33.13 7.51 -14.67
N GLU A 499 33.65 8.07 -15.76
CA GLU A 499 34.02 9.49 -15.82
C GLU A 499 32.79 10.40 -15.65
N GLY A 500 32.91 11.43 -14.81
CA GLY A 500 31.82 12.34 -14.52
C GLY A 500 30.93 11.93 -13.33
N GLU A 501 31.24 10.83 -12.64
CA GLU A 501 30.54 10.39 -11.43
C GLU A 501 30.55 11.43 -10.28
N ASP A 502 31.53 12.34 -10.28
CA ASP A 502 31.67 13.45 -9.32
C ASP A 502 30.98 14.76 -9.76
N THR A 503 30.31 14.80 -10.92
CA THR A 503 29.55 16.00 -11.33
C THR A 503 28.30 16.17 -10.48
N ASP A 504 27.79 17.40 -10.41
CA ASP A 504 26.66 17.77 -9.54
C ASP A 504 25.40 16.90 -9.82
N ASP A 505 25.15 16.53 -11.08
CA ASP A 505 24.01 15.69 -11.49
C ASP A 505 24.08 14.25 -10.93
N PHE A 506 25.29 13.77 -10.64
CA PHE A 506 25.54 12.44 -10.09
C PHE A 506 25.96 12.46 -8.61
N ALA A 507 26.18 13.64 -8.02
CA ALA A 507 26.49 13.77 -6.61
C ALA A 507 25.27 13.38 -5.75
N PHE A 508 25.54 12.64 -4.66
CA PHE A 508 24.49 12.35 -3.68
C PHE A 508 24.29 13.55 -2.73
N LEU A 509 23.15 13.61 -2.04
CA LEU A 509 22.83 14.64 -1.06
C LEU A 509 23.94 14.85 0.00
N GLN A 510 24.07 16.09 0.47
CA GLN A 510 24.92 16.43 1.63
C GLN A 510 24.38 15.77 2.92
N ASP A 511 25.26 15.55 3.90
CA ASP A 511 24.94 14.76 5.09
C ASP A 511 23.88 15.38 6.02
N ASP A 512 23.80 16.71 6.07
CA ASP A 512 22.74 17.44 6.77
C ASP A 512 21.39 17.26 6.08
N VAL A 513 21.33 17.34 4.75
CA VAL A 513 20.13 17.09 3.96
C VAL A 513 19.69 15.62 4.08
N LYS A 514 20.62 14.65 4.03
CA LYS A 514 20.31 13.23 4.30
C LYS A 514 19.62 13.02 5.65
N LYS A 515 20.11 13.69 6.69
CA LYS A 515 19.53 13.63 8.04
C LYS A 515 18.14 14.28 8.08
N ALA A 516 17.96 15.40 7.38
CA ALA A 516 16.66 16.06 7.26
C ALA A 516 15.64 15.16 6.57
N VAL A 517 15.98 14.56 5.42
CA VAL A 517 15.11 13.60 4.70
C VAL A 517 14.78 12.41 5.59
N SER A 518 15.77 11.82 6.26
CA SER A 518 15.56 10.69 7.18
C SER A 518 14.61 11.03 8.33
N ALA A 519 14.70 12.25 8.86
CA ALA A 519 13.81 12.74 9.91
C ALA A 519 12.40 13.02 9.36
N GLY A 520 12.29 13.58 8.14
CA GLY A 520 11.04 13.81 7.43
C GLY A 520 10.27 12.52 7.20
N ILE A 521 10.90 11.51 6.59
CA ILE A 521 10.30 10.18 6.34
C ILE A 521 9.80 9.53 7.62
N SER A 522 10.43 9.77 8.77
CA SER A 522 9.98 9.16 10.04
C SER A 522 8.69 9.77 10.59
N LYS A 523 8.31 10.97 10.13
CA LYS A 523 7.15 11.75 10.58
C LYS A 523 6.07 11.89 9.52
N GLU A 524 6.44 11.78 8.25
CA GLU A 524 5.55 11.95 7.11
C GLU A 524 5.77 10.73 6.20
N TYR A 525 4.83 9.78 6.20
CA TYR A 525 4.90 8.60 5.34
C TYR A 525 3.54 7.96 5.10
N GLY A 526 3.44 7.21 4.00
CA GLY A 526 2.27 6.44 3.60
C GLY A 526 1.10 7.26 3.05
N THR A 527 1.24 8.58 2.96
CA THR A 527 0.22 9.50 2.45
C THR A 527 0.27 9.65 0.92
N VAL A 528 1.41 9.34 0.30
CA VAL A 528 1.60 9.48 -1.15
C VAL A 528 0.89 8.38 -1.93
N ALA A 529 1.00 7.12 -1.51
CA ALA A 529 0.39 6.00 -2.23
C ALA A 529 -1.15 6.10 -2.34
N PRO A 530 -1.91 6.40 -1.26
CA PRO A 530 -3.36 6.63 -1.36
C PRO A 530 -3.70 7.78 -2.32
N ALA A 531 -3.01 8.92 -2.19
CA ALA A 531 -3.23 10.09 -3.07
C ALA A 531 -2.94 9.76 -4.55
N PHE A 532 -1.88 9.01 -4.82
CA PHE A 532 -1.56 8.55 -6.17
C PHE A 532 -2.59 7.55 -6.70
N VAL A 533 -3.12 6.66 -5.85
CA VAL A 533 -4.20 5.74 -6.24
C VAL A 533 -5.47 6.51 -6.58
N GLU A 534 -5.84 7.54 -5.82
CA GLU A 534 -6.97 8.43 -6.16
C GLU A 534 -6.75 9.11 -7.52
N ALA A 535 -5.54 9.62 -7.79
CA ALA A 535 -5.17 10.19 -9.07
C ALA A 535 -5.32 9.18 -10.22
N LEU A 536 -4.84 7.94 -10.05
CA LEU A 536 -5.01 6.88 -11.05
C LEU A 536 -6.49 6.56 -11.30
N LEU A 537 -7.29 6.44 -10.23
CA LEU A 537 -8.71 6.13 -10.33
C LEU A 537 -9.51 7.26 -11.01
N SER A 538 -9.10 8.52 -10.83
CA SER A 538 -9.76 9.68 -11.46
C SER A 538 -9.51 9.76 -12.97
N GLU A 539 -8.33 9.36 -13.42
CA GLU A 539 -7.92 9.42 -14.83
C GLU A 539 -8.29 8.18 -15.66
N MET A 540 -8.60 7.06 -15.01
CA MET A 540 -8.75 5.76 -15.67
C MET A 540 -9.79 5.70 -16.79
N LYS A 541 -10.78 6.61 -16.81
CA LYS A 541 -11.79 6.72 -17.87
C LYS A 541 -11.44 7.71 -18.99
N SER A 542 -10.58 8.68 -18.71
CA SER A 542 -10.30 9.80 -19.62
C SER A 542 -8.96 9.68 -20.34
N GLN A 543 -8.00 8.98 -19.74
CA GLN A 543 -6.64 8.88 -20.27
C GLN A 543 -6.38 7.56 -20.97
N ASN A 544 -5.48 7.61 -21.96
CA ASN A 544 -4.95 6.42 -22.64
C ASN A 544 -3.50 6.21 -22.23
N TRP A 545 -3.31 5.58 -21.08
CA TRP A 545 -1.97 5.34 -20.53
C TRP A 545 -1.09 4.46 -21.42
N GLU A 546 -1.65 3.63 -22.29
CA GLU A 546 -0.84 2.87 -23.26
C GLU A 546 -0.17 3.80 -24.28
N LEU A 547 -0.93 4.77 -24.79
CA LEU A 547 -0.41 5.77 -25.73
C LEU A 547 0.58 6.72 -25.03
N GLU A 548 0.26 7.19 -23.83
CA GLU A 548 1.17 8.04 -23.06
C GLU A 548 2.48 7.31 -22.74
N LEU A 549 2.41 6.05 -22.33
CA LEU A 549 3.60 5.23 -22.08
C LEU A 549 4.45 5.07 -23.34
N ALA A 550 3.83 4.84 -24.50
CA ALA A 550 4.54 4.75 -25.78
C ALA A 550 5.23 6.07 -26.15
N ASN A 551 4.60 7.23 -25.88
CA ASN A 551 5.21 8.53 -26.10
C ASN A 551 6.42 8.75 -25.17
N LYS A 552 6.29 8.40 -23.88
CA LYS A 552 7.39 8.50 -22.90
C LYS A 552 8.56 7.57 -23.25
N HIS A 553 8.25 6.38 -23.76
CA HIS A 553 9.26 5.47 -24.27
C HIS A 553 10.02 6.06 -25.45
N HIS A 554 9.31 6.64 -26.43
CA HIS A 554 9.93 7.29 -27.58
C HIS A 554 10.81 8.48 -27.18
N GLU A 555 10.32 9.33 -26.27
CA GLU A 555 11.04 10.48 -25.74
C GLU A 555 12.37 10.07 -25.07
N LEU A 556 12.34 9.02 -24.24
CA LEU A 556 13.56 8.46 -23.66
C LEU A 556 14.45 7.83 -24.73
N ALA A 557 13.90 7.09 -25.70
CA ALA A 557 14.68 6.44 -26.75
C ALA A 557 15.45 7.45 -27.62
N ASP A 558 14.84 8.61 -27.90
CA ASP A 558 15.46 9.68 -28.69
C ASP A 558 16.62 10.37 -27.96
N ALA A 559 16.60 10.38 -26.63
CA ALA A 559 17.64 10.96 -25.78
C ALA A 559 18.83 10.02 -25.52
N LEU A 560 18.80 8.79 -26.04
CA LEU A 560 19.75 7.72 -25.66
C LEU A 560 20.46 7.10 -26.88
N PRO A 561 21.63 6.47 -26.68
CA PRO A 561 22.29 5.72 -27.75
C PRO A 561 21.40 4.63 -28.33
N CYS A 562 21.47 4.42 -29.65
CA CYS A 562 20.50 3.58 -30.36
C CYS A 562 20.59 2.09 -29.95
N TYR A 563 21.74 1.64 -29.46
CA TYR A 563 21.91 0.27 -28.95
C TYR A 563 21.05 -0.02 -27.70
N VAL A 564 20.63 1.02 -26.95
CA VAL A 564 19.78 0.86 -25.75
C VAL A 564 18.36 0.47 -26.14
N SER A 565 17.89 0.91 -27.31
CA SER A 565 16.54 0.67 -27.84
C SER A 565 16.43 -0.65 -28.62
N ASN A 566 17.40 -1.55 -28.48
CA ASN A 566 17.47 -2.81 -29.22
C ASN A 566 17.34 -4.05 -28.30
N GLY A 567 16.55 -5.03 -28.74
CA GLY A 567 16.50 -6.37 -28.13
C GLY A 567 15.98 -6.38 -26.68
N GLY A 568 16.80 -6.86 -25.75
CA GLY A 568 16.42 -7.03 -24.35
C GLY A 568 16.45 -5.73 -23.54
N ALA A 569 17.31 -4.78 -23.93
CA ALA A 569 17.49 -3.49 -23.26
C ALA A 569 16.27 -2.58 -23.43
N ASP A 570 15.57 -2.67 -24.56
CA ASP A 570 14.32 -1.94 -24.81
C ASP A 570 13.27 -2.22 -23.72
N ARG A 571 13.21 -3.45 -23.20
CA ARG A 571 12.29 -3.80 -22.10
C ARG A 571 12.62 -3.06 -20.80
N VAL A 572 13.88 -2.73 -20.58
CA VAL A 572 14.31 -1.92 -19.44
C VAL A 572 13.84 -0.48 -19.65
N LEU A 573 13.97 0.03 -20.88
CA LEU A 573 13.52 1.37 -21.25
C LEU A 573 12.01 1.55 -21.02
N TRP A 574 11.17 0.58 -21.38
CA TRP A 574 9.73 0.62 -21.08
C TRP A 574 9.41 0.75 -19.58
N ARG A 575 10.26 0.23 -18.69
CA ARG A 575 10.06 0.35 -17.23
C ARG A 575 10.45 1.73 -16.73
N PHE A 576 11.48 2.33 -17.30
CA PHE A 576 11.85 3.73 -17.05
C PHE A 576 10.81 4.70 -17.63
N ALA A 577 10.25 4.42 -18.80
CA ALA A 577 9.13 5.16 -19.36
C ALA A 577 7.91 5.12 -18.43
N LEU A 578 7.64 3.98 -17.80
CA LEU A 578 6.56 3.86 -16.80
C LEU A 578 6.87 4.69 -15.54
N ALA A 579 8.14 4.77 -15.12
CA ALA A 579 8.55 5.64 -14.02
C ALA A 579 8.29 7.11 -14.34
N LEU A 580 8.66 7.55 -15.54
CA LEU A 580 8.42 8.92 -15.99
C LEU A 580 6.92 9.23 -16.06
N LEU A 581 6.12 8.34 -16.67
CA LEU A 581 4.67 8.49 -16.72
C LEU A 581 4.06 8.57 -15.31
N ALA A 582 4.52 7.73 -14.37
CA ALA A 582 4.03 7.77 -13.00
C ALA A 582 4.36 9.09 -12.30
N GLY A 583 5.56 9.65 -12.53
CA GLY A 583 5.95 10.98 -12.05
C GLY A 583 5.04 12.08 -12.60
N GLU A 584 4.78 12.10 -13.90
CA GLU A 584 3.92 13.09 -14.55
C GLU A 584 2.47 13.01 -14.06
N VAL A 585 1.93 11.80 -13.89
CA VAL A 585 0.60 11.59 -13.30
C VAL A 585 0.56 12.12 -11.86
N ALA A 586 1.62 11.87 -11.07
CA ALA A 586 1.70 12.37 -9.71
C ALA A 586 1.73 13.90 -9.66
N LEU A 587 2.54 14.54 -10.52
CA LEU A 587 2.65 15.99 -10.58
C LEU A 587 1.34 16.64 -11.04
N ARG A 588 0.76 16.18 -12.16
CA ARG A 588 -0.45 16.81 -12.75
C ARG A 588 -1.71 16.66 -11.89
N ASN A 589 -1.73 15.71 -10.96
CA ASN A 589 -2.80 15.53 -9.97
C ASN A 589 -2.47 16.11 -8.59
N GLY A 590 -1.35 16.83 -8.43
CA GLY A 590 -0.98 17.47 -7.17
C GLY A 590 -0.54 16.51 -6.06
N VAL A 591 -0.16 15.27 -6.41
CA VAL A 591 0.44 14.32 -5.48
C VAL A 591 1.87 14.74 -5.15
N PHE A 592 2.63 15.09 -6.21
CA PHE A 592 3.86 15.85 -6.09
C PHE A 592 3.55 17.33 -6.24
N SER A 593 4.14 18.14 -5.36
CA SER A 593 3.95 19.58 -5.37
C SER A 593 4.78 20.26 -6.45
N GLU A 594 4.12 21.02 -7.32
CA GLU A 594 4.74 21.89 -8.35
C GLU A 594 5.67 22.97 -7.76
N GLN A 595 5.60 23.19 -6.44
CA GLN A 595 6.53 24.08 -5.74
C GLN A 595 7.97 23.55 -5.74
N TYR A 596 8.15 22.22 -5.78
CA TYR A 596 9.44 21.57 -5.55
C TYR A 596 9.99 20.82 -6.75
N VAL A 597 9.12 20.36 -7.65
CA VAL A 597 9.51 19.63 -8.86
C VAL A 597 8.61 20.04 -10.02
N ASP A 598 9.17 20.09 -11.21
CA ASP A 598 8.42 20.23 -12.46
C ASP A 598 8.60 19.01 -13.39
N GLY A 599 8.08 19.09 -14.62
CA GLY A 599 8.18 18.01 -15.60
C GLY A 599 9.61 17.73 -16.05
N ASP A 600 10.45 18.77 -16.15
CA ASP A 600 11.84 18.64 -16.60
C ASP A 600 12.69 17.99 -15.50
N ASP A 601 12.47 18.36 -14.23
CA ASP A 601 13.10 17.70 -13.08
C ASP A 601 12.81 16.19 -13.07
N LEU A 602 11.54 15.82 -13.27
CA LEU A 602 11.11 14.42 -13.29
C LEU A 602 11.74 13.64 -14.45
N PHE A 603 11.77 14.23 -15.64
CA PHE A 603 12.44 13.69 -16.82
C PHE A 603 13.93 13.45 -16.54
N ASN A 604 14.63 14.47 -16.06
CA ASN A 604 16.05 14.40 -15.72
C ASN A 604 16.33 13.35 -14.64
N GLY A 605 15.45 13.20 -13.65
CA GLY A 605 15.54 12.16 -12.63
C GLY A 605 15.55 10.74 -13.19
N VAL A 606 14.70 10.47 -14.20
CA VAL A 606 14.67 9.19 -14.90
C VAL A 606 15.89 9.03 -15.80
N VAL A 607 16.26 10.07 -16.57
CA VAL A 607 17.43 10.05 -17.47
C VAL A 607 18.72 9.77 -16.69
N VAL A 608 18.92 10.36 -15.52
CA VAL A 608 20.10 10.08 -14.67
C VAL A 608 20.13 8.61 -14.24
N CYS A 609 19.00 8.02 -13.85
CA CYS A 609 18.93 6.60 -13.52
C CYS A 609 19.26 5.71 -14.74
N VAL A 610 18.73 6.06 -15.92
CA VAL A 610 18.99 5.36 -17.17
C VAL A 610 20.46 5.45 -17.56
N HIS A 611 21.06 6.64 -17.46
CA HIS A 611 22.48 6.86 -17.76
C HIS A 611 23.37 6.03 -16.85
N ARG A 612 23.10 6.02 -15.53
CA ARG A 612 23.82 5.16 -14.57
C ARG A 612 23.69 3.67 -14.89
N TRP A 613 22.54 3.24 -15.38
CA TRP A 613 22.36 1.87 -15.84
C TRP A 613 23.16 1.58 -17.11
N ILE A 614 23.14 2.47 -18.10
CA ILE A 614 23.89 2.33 -19.36
C ILE A 614 25.40 2.27 -19.08
N THR A 615 25.93 3.19 -18.29
CA THR A 615 27.36 3.24 -17.95
C THR A 615 27.80 2.03 -17.14
N THR A 616 26.89 1.42 -16.37
CA THR A 616 27.15 0.16 -15.65
C THR A 616 27.14 -1.04 -16.59
N ARG A 617 26.07 -1.20 -17.39
CA ARG A 617 25.86 -2.36 -18.27
C ARG A 617 26.91 -2.44 -19.38
N TRP A 618 27.20 -1.30 -20.01
CA TRP A 618 28.14 -1.18 -21.11
C TRP A 618 29.46 -0.53 -20.70
N ASN A 619 29.84 -0.60 -19.42
CA ASN A 619 31.11 -0.05 -18.93
C ASN A 619 32.32 -0.47 -19.77
N HIS A 620 32.33 -1.73 -20.25
CA HIS A 620 33.39 -2.25 -21.12
C HIS A 620 33.52 -1.51 -22.46
N LEU A 621 32.45 -0.92 -22.98
CA LEU A 621 32.49 -0.06 -24.17
C LEU A 621 33.16 1.27 -23.86
N PHE A 622 32.82 1.91 -22.74
CA PHE A 622 33.43 3.17 -22.32
C PHE A 622 34.93 3.02 -22.07
N VAL A 623 35.35 1.98 -21.35
CA VAL A 623 36.77 1.65 -21.15
C VAL A 623 37.47 1.43 -22.49
N LEU A 624 36.85 0.67 -23.40
CA LEU A 624 37.44 0.42 -24.72
C LEU A 624 37.54 1.71 -25.56
N ALA A 625 36.54 2.60 -25.49
CA ALA A 625 36.54 3.87 -26.20
C ALA A 625 37.68 4.79 -25.73
N ASP A 626 37.89 4.91 -24.42
CA ASP A 626 39.00 5.66 -23.83
C ASP A 626 40.38 5.07 -24.24
N VAL A 627 40.51 3.74 -24.15
CA VAL A 627 41.73 3.05 -24.60
C VAL A 627 42.00 3.28 -26.08
N LEU A 628 40.99 3.32 -26.94
CA LEU A 628 41.15 3.51 -28.39
C LEU A 628 41.44 4.97 -28.75
N THR A 629 40.84 5.94 -28.06
CA THR A 629 41.07 7.37 -28.30
C THR A 629 42.42 7.86 -27.75
N SER A 630 42.93 7.24 -26.69
CA SER A 630 44.27 7.51 -26.16
C SER A 630 45.41 7.02 -27.08
N GLN A 631 45.11 6.20 -28.10
CA GLN A 631 46.11 5.74 -29.06
C GLN A 631 46.57 6.87 -29.98
N LYS A 632 47.87 7.15 -29.95
CA LYS A 632 48.47 8.18 -30.82
C LYS A 632 48.33 7.87 -32.31
N ARG A 633 48.33 6.58 -32.66
CA ARG A 633 48.22 6.07 -34.04
C ARG A 633 47.88 4.58 -34.01
N ILE A 634 46.96 4.15 -34.88
CA ILE A 634 46.61 2.74 -35.09
C ILE A 634 46.93 2.35 -36.54
N PRO A 635 48.07 1.68 -36.79
CA PRO A 635 48.53 1.41 -38.16
C PRO A 635 47.68 0.33 -38.84
N LEU A 636 47.63 0.37 -40.18
CA LEU A 636 47.11 -0.73 -41.00
C LEU A 636 48.14 -1.87 -41.03
N SER A 637 47.70 -3.10 -40.72
CA SER A 637 48.63 -4.24 -40.67
C SER A 637 47.95 -5.58 -40.93
N THR A 638 48.72 -6.67 -40.80
CA THR A 638 48.23 -8.05 -40.94
C THR A 638 48.53 -8.87 -39.67
N PRO A 639 47.85 -10.01 -39.46
CA PRO A 639 48.08 -10.88 -38.30
C PRO A 639 49.53 -11.38 -38.12
N LYS A 640 50.37 -11.29 -39.16
CA LYS A 640 51.78 -11.66 -39.07
C LYS A 640 52.67 -10.59 -38.43
N SER A 641 52.15 -9.38 -38.21
CA SER A 641 52.94 -8.24 -37.71
C SER A 641 53.31 -8.32 -36.23
N GLY A 642 52.55 -9.06 -35.42
CA GLY A 642 52.74 -9.13 -33.98
C GLY A 642 52.43 -7.82 -33.23
N LEU A 643 51.77 -6.86 -33.89
CA LEU A 643 51.33 -5.63 -33.22
C LEU A 643 50.13 -5.92 -32.33
N PRO A 644 50.11 -5.45 -31.08
CA PRO A 644 49.01 -5.72 -30.13
C PRO A 644 47.68 -5.08 -30.56
N LEU A 645 47.72 -4.01 -31.37
CA LEU A 645 46.56 -3.30 -31.89
C LEU A 645 46.85 -2.79 -33.31
N TYR A 646 46.02 -3.13 -34.29
CA TYR A 646 46.15 -2.64 -35.66
C TYR A 646 44.82 -2.65 -36.41
N ARG A 647 44.72 -1.83 -37.48
CA ARG A 647 43.57 -1.84 -38.40
C ARG A 647 43.64 -3.02 -39.35
N HIS A 648 42.51 -3.67 -39.57
CA HIS A 648 42.35 -4.65 -40.64
C HIS A 648 41.89 -3.97 -41.94
N LYS A 649 42.00 -4.68 -43.07
CA LYS A 649 41.55 -4.17 -44.38
C LYS A 649 40.04 -3.96 -44.49
N ASP A 650 39.26 -4.55 -43.58
CA ASP A 650 37.80 -4.48 -43.61
C ASP A 650 37.34 -3.21 -42.88
N GLN A 651 36.28 -2.59 -43.39
CA GLN A 651 35.60 -1.45 -42.76
C GLN A 651 34.13 -1.83 -42.50
N SER A 652 33.55 -1.28 -41.43
CA SER A 652 32.12 -1.41 -41.08
C SER A 652 31.58 -0.02 -40.81
N GLY A 653 30.49 0.36 -41.48
CA GLY A 653 29.87 1.68 -41.28
C GLY A 653 30.79 2.87 -41.55
N GLY A 654 31.78 2.73 -42.45
CA GLY A 654 32.80 3.76 -42.68
C GLY A 654 33.89 3.85 -41.60
N MET A 655 33.84 3.01 -40.56
CA MET A 655 34.84 2.93 -39.49
C MET A 655 35.78 1.74 -39.69
N PRO A 656 37.07 1.85 -39.32
CA PRO A 656 38.03 0.77 -39.52
C PRO A 656 37.80 -0.37 -38.53
N THR A 657 37.77 -1.61 -39.01
CA THR A 657 37.77 -2.75 -38.09
C THR A 657 39.16 -2.95 -37.48
N LEU A 658 39.19 -3.32 -36.20
CA LEU A 658 40.42 -3.47 -35.44
C LEU A 658 40.71 -4.94 -35.14
N MET A 659 42.00 -5.27 -35.15
CA MET A 659 42.53 -6.50 -34.61
C MET A 659 43.22 -6.16 -33.30
N ILE A 660 42.68 -6.67 -32.20
CA ILE A 660 43.18 -6.39 -30.84
C ILE A 660 43.66 -7.69 -30.21
N ALA A 661 44.93 -7.75 -29.79
CA ALA A 661 45.48 -8.91 -29.11
C ALA A 661 44.79 -9.11 -27.75
N LYS A 662 44.66 -10.38 -27.35
CA LYS A 662 44.11 -10.74 -26.04
C LYS A 662 44.88 -10.08 -24.88
N GLU A 663 46.20 -10.13 -24.96
CA GLU A 663 47.11 -9.56 -23.94
C GLU A 663 46.94 -8.04 -23.81
N PHE A 664 46.74 -7.34 -24.93
CA PHE A 664 46.48 -5.91 -24.92
C PHE A 664 45.19 -5.57 -24.17
N LEU A 665 44.13 -6.37 -24.30
CA LEU A 665 42.90 -6.16 -23.54
C LEU A 665 43.04 -6.53 -22.06
N GLU A 666 43.90 -7.50 -21.72
CA GLU A 666 44.14 -7.90 -20.32
C GLU A 666 44.77 -6.75 -19.51
N ASP A 667 45.54 -5.87 -20.15
CA ASP A 667 46.12 -4.68 -19.50
C ASP A 667 45.07 -3.66 -19.03
N PHE A 668 43.91 -3.59 -19.70
CA PHE A 668 42.86 -2.60 -19.41
C PHE A 668 41.65 -3.18 -18.67
N PHE A 669 41.54 -4.50 -18.62
CA PHE A 669 40.48 -5.20 -17.90
C PHE A 669 41.06 -6.12 -16.83
N PRO A 670 41.57 -5.57 -15.71
CA PRO A 670 42.28 -6.35 -14.70
C PRO A 670 41.34 -7.33 -13.98
N GLY A 671 41.81 -8.55 -13.71
CA GLY A 671 41.11 -9.53 -12.87
C GLY A 671 41.08 -10.96 -13.43
N SER A 672 41.03 -11.96 -12.54
CA SER A 672 40.94 -13.35 -12.98
C SER A 672 39.56 -13.64 -13.62
N ASN A 673 39.54 -14.05 -14.89
CA ASN A 673 38.34 -14.29 -15.72
C ASN A 673 37.57 -13.05 -16.20
N SER A 674 38.14 -11.84 -16.08
CA SER A 674 37.57 -10.60 -16.65
C SER A 674 37.42 -10.72 -18.16
N LEU A 675 38.44 -11.24 -18.83
CA LEU A 675 38.48 -11.28 -20.29
C LEU A 675 37.51 -12.29 -20.91
N GLU A 676 37.27 -13.44 -20.28
CA GLU A 676 36.25 -14.39 -20.74
C GLU A 676 34.86 -13.76 -20.68
N THR A 677 34.58 -13.04 -19.59
CA THR A 677 33.33 -12.31 -19.38
C THR A 677 33.14 -11.22 -20.42
N ILE A 678 34.17 -10.42 -20.67
CA ILE A 678 34.15 -9.34 -21.66
C ILE A 678 34.06 -9.89 -23.09
N SER A 679 34.76 -10.98 -23.40
CA SER A 679 34.67 -11.65 -24.71
C SER A 679 33.25 -12.10 -25.01
N LYS A 680 32.55 -12.61 -23.99
CA LYS A 680 31.14 -12.98 -24.10
C LYS A 680 30.28 -11.74 -24.35
N ARG A 681 30.51 -10.63 -23.65
CA ARG A 681 29.80 -9.36 -23.89
C ARG A 681 30.05 -8.79 -25.28
N PHE A 682 31.29 -8.74 -25.74
CA PHE A 682 31.61 -8.29 -27.09
C PHE A 682 30.87 -9.10 -28.16
N LYS A 683 30.66 -10.41 -27.92
CA LYS A 683 29.83 -11.23 -28.81
C LYS A 683 28.35 -10.89 -28.69
N GLU A 684 27.83 -10.71 -27.48
CA GLU A 684 26.42 -10.41 -27.21
C GLU A 684 26.01 -9.02 -27.71
N ASP A 685 26.91 -8.04 -27.61
CA ASP A 685 26.77 -6.67 -28.13
C ASP A 685 27.13 -6.57 -29.63
N ASN A 686 27.32 -7.70 -30.33
CA ASN A 686 27.64 -7.77 -31.77
C ASN A 686 28.90 -6.98 -32.20
N LEU A 687 29.88 -6.81 -31.32
CA LEU A 687 31.13 -6.08 -31.60
C LEU A 687 32.12 -6.92 -32.42
N ILE A 688 31.97 -8.24 -32.51
CA ILE A 688 32.94 -9.13 -33.18
C ILE A 688 32.43 -9.56 -34.56
N PHE A 689 33.27 -9.48 -35.60
CA PHE A 689 32.87 -9.70 -37.00
C PHE A 689 32.51 -11.16 -37.38
N ARG A 690 33.00 -12.18 -36.65
CA ARG A 690 32.66 -13.61 -36.87
C ARG A 690 32.57 -14.39 -35.56
N PHE A 691 31.71 -15.41 -35.54
CA PHE A 691 31.51 -16.40 -34.46
C PHE A 691 32.76 -17.24 -34.07
N GLU A 692 33.95 -16.91 -34.59
CA GLU A 692 35.19 -17.62 -34.30
C GLU A 692 35.98 -16.87 -33.24
N ALA A 693 35.59 -17.02 -31.98
CA ALA A 693 36.57 -16.97 -30.91
C ALA A 693 37.55 -18.14 -31.16
N GLY A 694 38.69 -17.84 -31.78
CA GLY A 694 39.73 -18.82 -32.07
C GLY A 694 39.46 -19.71 -33.29
N ARG A 695 39.89 -19.26 -34.47
CA ARG A 695 40.51 -20.21 -35.40
C ARG A 695 41.99 -20.32 -35.06
N ASN A 696 42.32 -21.47 -34.49
CA ASN A 696 43.66 -22.01 -34.28
C ASN A 696 44.63 -21.64 -35.43
N THR A 697 45.57 -20.75 -35.16
CA THR A 697 46.93 -20.92 -35.66
C THR A 697 47.77 -21.38 -34.48
N VAL A 698 48.12 -22.66 -34.49
CA VAL A 698 49.15 -23.23 -33.62
C VAL A 698 50.36 -22.28 -33.63
N GLY A 699 50.63 -21.63 -32.49
CA GLY A 699 51.85 -20.86 -32.25
C GLY A 699 51.80 -19.33 -32.36
N LYS A 700 50.65 -18.64 -32.43
CA LYS A 700 50.59 -17.16 -32.35
C LYS A 700 49.38 -16.66 -31.55
N GLU A 701 49.57 -15.61 -30.75
CA GLU A 701 48.60 -14.99 -29.84
C GLU A 701 47.20 -14.76 -30.46
N PRO A 702 46.10 -14.99 -29.71
CA PRO A 702 44.74 -14.79 -30.21
C PRO A 702 44.39 -13.29 -30.31
N TYR A 703 43.76 -12.89 -31.42
CA TYR A 703 43.25 -11.54 -31.67
C TYR A 703 41.72 -11.52 -31.77
N TYR A 704 41.11 -10.44 -31.29
CA TYR A 704 39.71 -10.10 -31.51
C TYR A 704 39.57 -9.23 -32.76
N HIS A 705 38.63 -9.57 -33.64
CA HIS A 705 38.28 -8.75 -34.80
C HIS A 705 37.06 -7.88 -34.47
N LEU A 706 37.32 -6.66 -33.99
CA LEU A 706 36.30 -5.74 -33.48
C LEU A 706 35.79 -4.77 -34.53
N ARG A 707 34.48 -4.56 -34.53
CA ARG A 707 33.78 -3.46 -35.17
C ARG A 707 33.89 -2.23 -34.28
N THR A 708 33.99 -1.06 -34.90
CA THR A 708 34.21 0.23 -34.22
C THR A 708 33.16 1.28 -34.59
N GLU A 709 32.14 0.89 -35.35
CA GLU A 709 31.02 1.74 -35.75
C GLU A 709 30.26 2.33 -34.56
N TRP A 710 30.14 1.55 -33.47
CA TRP A 710 29.54 1.97 -32.21
C TRP A 710 30.23 3.19 -31.57
N LEU A 711 31.49 3.48 -31.90
CA LEU A 711 32.20 4.67 -31.40
C LEU A 711 31.55 5.97 -31.88
N LEU A 712 30.87 5.96 -33.02
CA LEU A 712 30.14 7.14 -33.52
C LEU A 712 29.03 7.56 -32.55
N GLU A 713 28.39 6.60 -31.87
CA GLU A 713 27.36 6.88 -30.86
C GLU A 713 27.94 7.51 -29.58
N HIS A 714 29.25 7.37 -29.36
CA HIS A 714 30.00 8.04 -28.29
C HIS A 714 30.70 9.32 -28.79
N GLN A 715 30.26 9.87 -29.92
CA GLN A 715 30.87 11.05 -30.55
C GLN A 715 32.37 10.87 -30.85
N ILE A 716 32.79 9.65 -31.22
CA ILE A 716 34.18 9.34 -31.57
C ILE A 716 34.24 8.89 -33.04
N ALA A 717 35.01 9.62 -33.84
CA ALA A 717 35.19 9.35 -35.27
C ALA A 717 36.62 8.89 -35.58
N TRP A 718 36.78 8.23 -36.74
CA TRP A 718 38.09 7.86 -37.26
C TRP A 718 38.70 8.99 -38.12
N SER A 719 39.92 9.39 -37.81
CA SER A 719 40.71 10.31 -38.64
C SER A 719 41.65 9.53 -39.56
N GLU A 720 41.37 9.49 -40.86
CA GLU A 720 42.26 8.82 -41.83
C GLU A 720 43.62 9.52 -41.96
N GLU A 721 43.67 10.85 -41.84
CA GLU A 721 44.91 11.63 -41.93
C GLU A 721 45.88 11.33 -40.77
N ARG A 722 45.33 11.27 -39.55
CA ARG A 722 46.12 11.05 -38.33
C ARG A 722 46.22 9.58 -37.94
N GLU A 723 45.47 8.72 -38.63
CA GLU A 723 45.31 7.30 -38.35
C GLU A 723 44.99 7.02 -36.87
N ARG A 724 44.02 7.72 -36.28
CA ARG A 724 43.59 7.54 -34.88
C ARG A 724 42.11 7.87 -34.70
N PHE A 725 41.55 7.46 -33.56
CA PHE A 725 40.21 7.88 -33.14
C PHE A 725 40.27 9.24 -32.45
N GLU A 726 39.30 10.10 -32.74
CA GLU A 726 39.20 11.46 -32.19
C GLU A 726 37.77 11.74 -31.76
N VAL A 727 37.62 12.47 -30.65
CA VAL A 727 36.32 13.00 -30.22
C VAL A 727 35.87 14.04 -31.23
N ILE A 728 34.64 13.93 -31.70
CA ILE A 728 33.98 14.89 -32.58
C ILE A 728 33.77 16.15 -31.75
N GLN A 729 34.59 17.18 -31.98
CA GLN A 729 34.28 18.52 -31.46
C GLN A 729 33.14 19.08 -32.30
N GLU A 730 31.97 19.26 -31.69
CA GLU A 730 30.94 20.09 -32.32
C GLU A 730 31.51 21.49 -32.55
N PRO A 731 31.28 22.11 -33.71
CA PRO A 731 31.66 23.50 -33.91
C PRO A 731 30.92 24.34 -32.86
N GLU A 732 31.67 25.15 -32.10
CA GLU A 732 31.09 26.15 -31.19
C GLU A 732 30.01 26.94 -31.96
N MET A 733 28.74 26.78 -31.58
CA MET A 733 27.63 27.61 -32.06
C MET A 733 27.52 28.90 -31.26
#